data_AF-H0QSN9-F1
#
_entry.id   AF-H0QSN9-F1
#
_cell.length_a   1.000
_cell.length_b   1.000
_cell.length_c   1.000
_cell.angle_alpha   90.00
_cell.angle_beta   90.00
_cell.angle_gamma   90.00
#
_symmetry.space_group_name_H-M   'P 1'
#
loop_
_entity.id
_entity.type
_entity.pdbx_description
1 polymer ?
#
loop_
_entity_poly.entity_id
_entity_poly.type
_entity_poly.pdbx_seq_one_letter_code
_entity_poly.pdbx_strand_id
1 'polypeptide(L)'
;MRSFSRSIASATGLLVLAAGLVSLPATAMAATDPAGNGTSLPVESGSEQAHHGYESAPGVPADGPPAGLALQTEAGGTAAAALTVKVVVATLVDNKATVPMAQAEAAVAASSNYWKAMSGGRISMTVTERATLASKTARSTDSYYDMINKITTELKWTYGTNKALVVFVPSATLSGGALGAGYSSTGNSGRVLMPQISGFTNSVIAHEFGHVLGSMHADALQCSSGASDVGTTSTGQFTDSSCYIREYGDSTDLMGLSSYNMPVISSPFWDAKGLGSATDIRDLGVASGVKSYTLRPWGDTKLAYRAVKFTDPVSREVYYLELRQPAGYDAYLASGAAGNRGVKVVQRGGATPWSSLALMPSTVPFSGYYATNHTWQAGRTFITHAGTRVTVNTVTATSATVTIDADLALRTKIQFSAGDFNGDGRPDMVSREADGSLLLFAGMGGNKLGTAVKIGTGWNIFNMVLGNGDFNGDGKTDLIARTSNGALWLYPGSGTGGFLARKQIGSGWEGFKRIIAPGDFNGDKRADLLAMRADGTLWLYPGNGTGGFLAAKQVGSGWQGFTAVTAAGGLATGPGLLARSSTGTVYLYPGSGTGGFLARRTLATGWASTELIAGQDFTSDGHTDILSASTSGAITAYAGNGVGGFATKLKIGTGWAGFSQVWEAGDYDGDGKPDILARTAQGVLRLYSGNGSGGFRTSRQLGTGWQAFDQVVSAGNFNGAGGPDLLARKPDGSLWLYPTNGTGLFQTAKKIGTGWHAFARIIAPGDFSGDGRTDIIAQEPDGKLWLYPGNGAGAFLARKQIGSGWAGFSQVVAGNDFNGDGKADLMARASDGTLWLYPGSGASGFLARTQLGTGWNAFTTLASVGRFAGTGNPNVVSVSADGSLWLHTGTGKGIFQNVVLNPR
;
A
#
# COMPACT_ATOMS: atom_id res chain seq x y z
N MET A 1 -30.48 -10.32 65.42
CA MET A 1 -31.84 -10.80 65.79
C MET A 1 -32.53 -11.31 64.53
N ARG A 2 -33.01 -12.57 64.57
CA ARG A 2 -33.98 -13.28 63.69
C ARG A 2 -33.63 -13.33 62.18
N SER A 3 -33.11 -14.42 61.57
CA SER A 3 -33.51 -15.86 61.50
C SER A 3 -34.86 -16.11 60.80
N PHE A 4 -34.87 -16.84 59.66
CA PHE A 4 -35.27 -18.28 59.57
C PHE A 4 -35.21 -18.86 58.12
N SER A 5 -34.19 -19.71 57.88
CA SER A 5 -34.19 -21.16 57.57
C SER A 5 -35.10 -21.90 56.55
N ARG A 6 -34.46 -22.95 55.97
CA ARG A 6 -34.92 -24.30 55.47
C ARG A 6 -35.14 -24.43 53.95
N SER A 7 -34.85 -25.53 53.23
CA SER A 7 -34.18 -26.85 53.43
C SER A 7 -34.52 -27.72 52.19
N ILE A 8 -33.65 -28.70 51.83
CA ILE A 8 -33.86 -30.07 51.22
C ILE A 8 -32.59 -30.38 50.39
N ALA A 9 -31.61 -31.20 50.82
CA ALA A 9 -31.55 -32.64 51.11
C ALA A 9 -31.32 -33.55 49.87
N SER A 10 -30.03 -33.84 49.63
CA SER A 10 -29.31 -35.13 49.52
C SER A 10 -29.81 -36.39 48.78
N ALA A 11 -28.78 -37.05 48.20
CA ALA A 11 -28.43 -38.50 48.22
C ALA A 11 -28.82 -39.31 46.96
N THR A 12 -28.03 -40.27 46.41
CA THR A 12 -26.87 -41.04 46.91
C THR A 12 -26.25 -41.87 45.76
N GLY A 13 -24.96 -42.28 45.84
CA GLY A 13 -24.46 -43.39 45.01
C GLY A 13 -22.94 -43.62 44.82
N LEU A 14 -22.21 -43.97 45.91
CA LEU A 14 -21.23 -45.08 46.04
C LEU A 14 -19.89 -45.21 45.23
N LEU A 15 -18.77 -44.95 45.94
CA LEU A 15 -17.62 -45.81 46.34
C LEU A 15 -16.60 -46.52 45.36
N VAL A 16 -15.35 -46.01 45.36
CA VAL A 16 -13.96 -46.57 45.59
C VAL A 16 -13.59 -48.05 45.24
N LEU A 17 -12.51 -48.30 44.46
CA LEU A 17 -11.16 -48.82 44.91
C LEU A 17 -10.16 -49.21 43.76
N ALA A 18 -8.94 -48.64 43.88
CA ALA A 18 -7.60 -49.27 43.86
C ALA A 18 -6.79 -49.67 42.59
N ALA A 19 -5.57 -49.10 42.58
CA ALA A 19 -4.22 -49.68 42.43
C ALA A 19 -3.56 -49.94 41.06
N GLY A 20 -2.32 -49.43 40.92
CA GLY A 20 -1.30 -49.88 39.96
C GLY A 20 -0.17 -48.87 39.69
N LEU A 21 0.94 -48.96 40.45
CA LEU A 21 2.25 -48.40 40.07
C LEU A 21 2.83 -49.18 38.88
N VAL A 22 3.43 -48.51 37.87
CA VAL A 22 4.69 -48.93 37.18
C VAL A 22 5.35 -47.70 36.52
N SER A 23 6.66 -47.58 36.66
CA SER A 23 7.58 -46.63 36.04
C SER A 23 8.25 -47.20 34.76
N LEU A 24 8.63 -46.27 33.84
CA LEU A 24 9.57 -46.39 32.68
C LEU A 24 9.08 -47.17 31.43
N PRO A 25 9.73 -47.04 30.26
CA PRO A 25 10.11 -45.86 29.47
C PRO A 25 9.47 -45.89 28.05
N ALA A 26 9.26 -44.75 27.39
CA ALA A 26 8.86 -44.76 25.98
C ALA A 26 10.11 -44.92 25.10
N THR A 27 10.20 -46.10 24.51
CA THR A 27 11.22 -46.59 23.59
C THR A 27 11.35 -45.72 22.34
N ALA A 28 12.59 -45.33 22.04
CA ALA A 28 12.99 -44.94 20.70
C ALA A 28 12.84 -46.15 19.78
N MET A 29 11.92 -46.06 18.81
CA MET A 29 11.99 -46.92 17.63
C MET A 29 12.86 -46.23 16.60
N ALA A 30 14.13 -46.61 16.60
CA ALA A 30 15.04 -46.37 15.50
C ALA A 30 14.47 -47.03 14.24
N ALA A 31 14.20 -46.23 13.20
CA ALA A 31 14.06 -46.75 11.86
C ALA A 31 15.47 -47.09 11.36
N THR A 32 15.71 -48.38 11.17
CA THR A 32 16.95 -48.95 10.64
C THR A 32 17.15 -48.54 9.19
N ASP A 33 18.34 -48.02 8.92
CA ASP A 33 18.95 -47.78 7.61
C ASP A 33 18.97 -49.06 6.74
N PRO A 34 18.39 -49.05 5.53
CA PRO A 34 18.56 -50.13 4.57
C PRO A 34 19.76 -49.84 3.65
N ALA A 35 20.97 -49.78 4.21
CA ALA A 35 22.22 -50.03 3.49
C ALA A 35 23.28 -50.53 4.48
N GLY A 36 23.42 -51.85 4.57
CA GLY A 36 24.33 -52.51 5.50
C GLY A 36 25.82 -52.36 5.15
N ASN A 37 26.61 -52.35 6.23
CA ASN A 37 28.05 -52.61 6.36
C ASN A 37 29.05 -51.59 5.80
N GLY A 38 29.41 -50.65 6.67
CA GLY A 38 30.70 -49.98 6.71
C GLY A 38 30.71 -49.01 7.88
N THR A 39 31.45 -49.37 8.95
CA THR A 39 31.80 -48.57 10.14
C THR A 39 31.24 -47.15 10.22
N SER A 40 30.46 -46.89 11.27
CA SER A 40 30.10 -45.55 11.76
C SER A 40 31.29 -44.59 11.67
N LEU A 41 31.28 -43.71 10.66
CA LEU A 41 32.17 -42.56 10.65
C LEU A 41 31.53 -41.49 11.56
N PRO A 42 32.32 -40.86 12.46
CA PRO A 42 31.86 -39.70 13.18
C PRO A 42 31.40 -38.67 12.16
N VAL A 43 30.32 -37.94 12.47
CA VAL A 43 30.00 -36.69 11.81
C VAL A 43 31.16 -35.74 12.12
N GLU A 44 32.23 -35.82 11.33
CA GLU A 44 33.30 -34.85 11.38
C GLU A 44 32.74 -33.53 10.86
N SER A 45 32.72 -32.56 11.76
CA SER A 45 32.76 -31.14 11.45
C SER A 45 34.05 -30.83 10.66
N GLY A 46 34.16 -31.35 9.44
CA GLY A 46 35.18 -31.03 8.46
C GLY A 46 34.54 -30.13 7.42
N SER A 47 34.80 -28.84 7.49
CA SER A 47 34.20 -27.81 6.65
C SER A 47 34.55 -28.00 5.17
N GLU A 48 33.59 -28.41 4.35
CA GLU A 48 33.67 -28.29 2.88
C GLU A 48 33.64 -26.82 2.40
N GLN A 49 33.41 -25.82 3.28
CA GLN A 49 33.01 -24.47 2.85
C GLN A 49 33.70 -23.31 3.61
N ALA A 50 34.94 -23.48 4.07
CA ALA A 50 35.62 -22.45 4.86
C ALA A 50 36.18 -21.24 4.06
N HIS A 51 35.91 -21.11 2.76
CA HIS A 51 36.73 -20.24 1.89
C HIS A 51 36.00 -19.24 0.97
N HIS A 52 34.87 -18.67 1.39
CA HIS A 52 34.26 -17.52 0.68
C HIS A 52 33.82 -16.39 1.63
N GLY A 53 34.59 -16.16 2.70
CA GLY A 53 34.45 -14.91 3.46
C GLY A 53 34.73 -13.73 2.54
N TYR A 54 33.70 -12.91 2.29
CA TYR A 54 33.75 -11.64 1.54
C TYR A 54 33.62 -11.74 0.01
N GLU A 55 32.53 -12.34 -0.47
CA GLU A 55 31.95 -11.89 -1.74
C GLU A 55 31.20 -10.57 -1.48
N SER A 56 31.89 -9.46 -1.68
CA SER A 56 31.28 -8.13 -1.72
C SER A 56 30.08 -8.12 -2.67
N ALA A 57 29.12 -7.23 -2.42
CA ALA A 57 28.03 -6.91 -3.36
C ALA A 57 28.52 -6.75 -4.81
N PRO A 58 27.65 -6.97 -5.83
CA PRO A 58 28.04 -6.95 -7.24
C PRO A 58 29.04 -5.85 -7.61
N GLY A 59 30.27 -6.24 -7.97
CA GLY A 59 31.23 -5.36 -8.63
C GLY A 59 32.61 -5.16 -8.01
N VAL A 60 32.98 -5.76 -6.86
CA VAL A 60 34.37 -5.66 -6.34
C VAL A 60 34.87 -6.96 -5.69
N PRO A 61 35.83 -7.68 -6.30
CA PRO A 61 36.56 -8.76 -5.64
C PRO A 61 37.52 -8.19 -4.58
N ALA A 62 37.57 -8.80 -3.39
CA ALA A 62 38.44 -8.37 -2.30
C ALA A 62 39.95 -8.58 -2.55
N ASP A 63 40.35 -9.48 -3.47
CA ASP A 63 41.79 -9.77 -3.72
C ASP A 63 42.22 -9.72 -5.20
N GLY A 64 41.33 -9.40 -6.12
CA GLY A 64 41.65 -9.22 -7.55
C GLY A 64 42.12 -10.49 -8.30
N PRO A 65 41.75 -10.67 -9.58
CA PRO A 65 42.37 -11.70 -10.42
C PRO A 65 43.83 -11.34 -10.76
N PRO A 66 44.65 -12.32 -11.18
CA PRO A 66 46.01 -12.07 -11.69
C PRO A 66 46.03 -10.97 -12.76
N ALA A 67 47.07 -10.13 -12.74
CA ALA A 67 47.23 -9.02 -13.68
C ALA A 67 47.11 -9.47 -15.14
N GLY A 68 46.17 -8.89 -15.89
CA GLY A 68 46.01 -9.10 -17.33
C GLY A 68 44.77 -9.89 -17.77
N LEU A 69 43.93 -10.36 -16.84
CA LEU A 69 42.63 -10.96 -17.16
C LEU A 69 41.50 -9.99 -16.74
N ALA A 70 40.73 -9.52 -17.72
CA ALA A 70 39.53 -8.74 -17.44
C ALA A 70 38.57 -9.55 -16.56
N LEU A 71 38.00 -8.90 -15.53
CA LEU A 71 36.81 -9.38 -14.83
C LEU A 71 35.79 -9.83 -15.87
N GLN A 72 35.45 -11.11 -15.88
CA GLN A 72 34.49 -11.60 -16.86
C GLN A 72 33.12 -11.00 -16.57
N THR A 73 32.60 -10.24 -17.53
CA THR A 73 31.17 -10.24 -17.81
C THR A 73 30.85 -11.66 -18.27
N GLU A 74 30.31 -12.50 -17.39
CA GLU A 74 29.93 -13.89 -17.68
C GLU A 74 28.79 -13.95 -18.70
N ALA A 75 29.13 -13.66 -19.96
CA ALA A 75 28.21 -13.52 -21.06
C ALA A 75 27.83 -14.90 -21.63
N GLY A 76 26.55 -15.27 -21.46
CA GLY A 76 25.70 -15.57 -22.61
C GLY A 76 25.87 -16.88 -23.39
N GLY A 77 26.44 -17.95 -22.82
CA GLY A 77 26.47 -19.25 -23.51
C GLY A 77 25.09 -19.95 -23.57
N THR A 78 24.54 -20.19 -24.76
CA THR A 78 23.30 -20.96 -25.00
C THR A 78 23.43 -22.44 -24.62
N ALA A 79 22.32 -23.02 -24.17
CA ALA A 79 22.28 -24.18 -23.30
C ALA A 79 22.19 -25.58 -23.92
N ALA A 80 22.77 -25.78 -25.09
CA ALA A 80 22.90 -27.11 -25.66
C ALA A 80 24.38 -27.40 -25.83
N ALA A 81 25.00 -27.98 -24.79
CA ALA A 81 26.44 -28.23 -24.78
C ALA A 81 26.73 -29.68 -24.41
N ALA A 82 27.12 -30.46 -25.41
CA ALA A 82 27.97 -31.62 -25.20
C ALA A 82 29.39 -31.09 -24.94
N LEU A 83 29.82 -31.09 -23.67
CA LEU A 83 31.17 -30.70 -23.28
C LEU A 83 32.14 -31.82 -23.60
N THR A 84 33.21 -31.46 -24.31
CA THR A 84 34.38 -32.31 -24.42
C THR A 84 35.28 -32.08 -23.22
N VAL A 85 35.65 -33.16 -22.53
CA VAL A 85 36.47 -33.11 -21.31
C VAL A 85 37.84 -33.69 -21.60
N LYS A 86 38.87 -32.92 -21.25
CA LYS A 86 40.24 -33.41 -21.11
C LYS A 86 40.46 -33.80 -19.65
N VAL A 87 40.68 -35.08 -19.39
CA VAL A 87 41.02 -35.55 -18.04
C VAL A 87 42.53 -35.64 -17.92
N VAL A 88 43.07 -35.03 -16.87
CA VAL A 88 44.49 -35.06 -16.54
C VAL A 88 44.67 -35.63 -15.14
N VAL A 89 45.53 -36.64 -15.02
CA VAL A 89 46.03 -37.07 -13.71
C VAL A 89 47.43 -36.49 -13.54
N ALA A 90 47.57 -35.54 -12.62
CA ALA A 90 48.83 -34.85 -12.38
C ALA A 90 49.52 -35.41 -11.13
N THR A 91 50.84 -35.52 -11.15
CA THR A 91 51.66 -35.68 -9.94
C THR A 91 52.29 -34.34 -9.58
N LEU A 92 52.48 -34.08 -8.29
CA LEU A 92 53.01 -32.83 -7.77
C LEU A 92 54.51 -32.96 -7.50
N VAL A 93 55.21 -31.84 -7.33
CA VAL A 93 56.66 -31.82 -7.06
C VAL A 93 56.99 -32.61 -5.79
N ASP A 94 56.18 -32.45 -4.76
CA ASP A 94 56.32 -33.00 -3.40
C ASP A 94 55.46 -34.26 -3.16
N ASN A 95 54.56 -34.60 -4.08
CA ASN A 95 53.71 -35.79 -3.96
C ASN A 95 53.55 -36.48 -5.32
N LYS A 96 54.21 -37.64 -5.45
CA LYS A 96 54.30 -38.44 -6.68
C LYS A 96 53.29 -39.59 -6.77
N ALA A 97 52.37 -39.71 -5.81
CA ALA A 97 51.29 -40.69 -5.91
C ALA A 97 50.41 -40.37 -7.13
N THR A 98 49.75 -41.39 -7.68
CA THR A 98 48.97 -41.27 -8.92
C THR A 98 47.50 -41.57 -8.67
N VAL A 99 46.61 -40.71 -9.16
CA VAL A 99 45.17 -41.02 -9.22
C VAL A 99 44.91 -41.93 -10.43
N PRO A 100 44.19 -43.06 -10.27
CA PRO A 100 43.89 -43.94 -11.39
C PRO A 100 43.03 -43.23 -12.45
N MET A 101 43.51 -43.16 -13.69
CA MET A 101 42.80 -42.51 -14.81
C MET A 101 41.36 -43.05 -14.96
N ALA A 102 41.18 -44.37 -14.88
CA ALA A 102 39.86 -44.99 -15.02
C ALA A 102 38.85 -44.51 -13.95
N GLN A 103 39.31 -44.28 -12.72
CA GLN A 103 38.45 -43.77 -11.65
C GLN A 103 38.16 -42.27 -11.83
N ALA A 104 39.15 -41.50 -12.30
CA ALA A 104 38.96 -40.09 -12.67
C ALA A 104 37.92 -39.94 -13.80
N GLU A 105 37.96 -40.81 -14.81
CA GLU A 105 36.95 -40.86 -15.87
C GLU A 105 35.58 -41.28 -15.36
N ALA A 106 35.51 -42.27 -14.45
CA ALA A 106 34.26 -42.69 -13.83
C ALA A 106 33.59 -41.54 -13.05
N ALA A 107 34.38 -40.70 -12.37
CA ALA A 107 33.87 -39.50 -11.69
C ALA A 107 33.29 -38.48 -12.67
N VAL A 108 33.97 -38.23 -13.81
CA VAL A 108 33.43 -37.36 -14.88
C VAL A 108 32.16 -37.95 -15.49
N ALA A 109 32.11 -39.27 -15.70
CA ALA A 109 30.92 -39.95 -16.22
C ALA A 109 29.74 -39.88 -15.24
N ALA A 110 30.00 -40.03 -13.93
CA ALA A 110 28.99 -39.87 -12.88
C ALA A 110 28.40 -38.44 -12.89
N SER A 111 29.26 -37.42 -12.96
CA SER A 111 28.83 -36.03 -13.14
C SER A 111 28.04 -35.83 -14.44
N SER A 112 28.48 -36.41 -15.56
CA SER A 112 27.71 -36.35 -16.81
C SER A 112 26.32 -36.98 -16.67
N ASN A 113 26.19 -38.09 -15.95
CA ASN A 113 24.91 -38.76 -15.76
C ASN A 113 23.98 -37.91 -14.89
N TYR A 114 24.52 -37.30 -13.85
CA TYR A 114 23.80 -36.31 -13.05
C TYR A 114 23.29 -35.16 -13.93
N TRP A 115 24.17 -34.49 -14.69
CA TRP A 115 23.77 -33.35 -15.53
C TRP A 115 22.82 -33.75 -16.67
N LYS A 116 22.95 -34.95 -17.25
CA LYS A 116 21.99 -35.49 -18.23
C LYS A 116 20.61 -35.67 -17.60
N ALA A 117 20.53 -36.25 -16.40
CA ALA A 117 19.28 -36.41 -15.68
C ALA A 117 18.67 -35.05 -15.34
N MET A 118 19.48 -34.12 -14.84
CA MET A 118 19.03 -32.79 -14.42
C MET A 118 18.54 -31.91 -15.57
N SER A 119 19.12 -32.07 -16.75
CA SER A 119 18.82 -31.23 -17.92
C SER A 119 17.83 -31.86 -18.90
N GLY A 120 17.32 -33.08 -18.65
CA GLY A 120 16.56 -33.82 -19.66
C GLY A 120 17.40 -34.16 -20.91
N GLY A 121 18.70 -34.42 -20.71
CA GLY A 121 19.64 -34.84 -21.75
C GLY A 121 20.34 -33.71 -22.52
N ARG A 122 20.10 -32.45 -22.18
CA ARG A 122 20.66 -31.28 -22.89
C ARG A 122 22.10 -30.95 -22.54
N ILE A 123 22.54 -31.33 -21.34
CA ILE A 123 23.92 -31.22 -20.89
C ILE A 123 24.52 -32.62 -20.80
N SER A 124 25.70 -32.78 -21.38
CA SER A 124 26.49 -34.00 -21.23
C SER A 124 27.97 -33.67 -21.24
N MET A 125 28.76 -34.49 -20.56
CA MET A 125 30.22 -34.43 -20.61
C MET A 125 30.74 -35.71 -21.25
N THR A 126 31.67 -35.57 -22.19
CA THR A 126 32.33 -36.69 -22.86
C THR A 126 33.83 -36.55 -22.75
N VAL A 127 34.50 -37.53 -22.16
CA VAL A 127 35.97 -37.53 -22.09
C VAL A 127 36.54 -37.82 -23.47
N THR A 128 37.15 -36.82 -24.10
CA THR A 128 37.74 -36.93 -25.46
C THR A 128 39.26 -36.98 -25.43
N GLU A 129 39.89 -36.44 -24.39
CA GLU A 129 41.35 -36.40 -24.24
C GLU A 129 41.76 -36.87 -22.85
N ARG A 130 42.92 -37.54 -22.78
CA ARG A 130 43.52 -38.06 -21.54
C ARG A 130 44.98 -37.67 -21.52
N ALA A 131 45.47 -37.21 -20.37
CA ALA A 131 46.90 -36.99 -20.19
C ALA A 131 47.35 -37.30 -18.76
N THR A 132 48.61 -37.69 -18.63
CA THR A 132 49.30 -37.71 -17.34
C THR A 132 50.31 -36.58 -17.33
N LEU A 133 50.37 -35.81 -16.25
CA LEU A 133 51.34 -34.73 -16.10
C LEU A 133 52.21 -34.97 -14.88
N ALA A 134 53.52 -35.01 -15.04
CA ALA A 134 54.45 -34.88 -13.92
C ALA A 134 54.78 -33.41 -13.73
N SER A 135 54.05 -32.72 -12.85
CA SER A 135 54.23 -31.28 -12.69
C SER A 135 55.59 -30.96 -12.11
N LYS A 136 56.23 -29.93 -12.68
CA LYS A 136 57.56 -29.45 -12.26
C LYS A 136 57.45 -28.26 -11.29
N THR A 137 56.27 -27.66 -11.19
CA THR A 137 56.08 -26.40 -10.45
C THR A 137 55.00 -26.49 -9.38
N ALA A 138 53.98 -27.34 -9.54
CA ALA A 138 52.87 -27.45 -8.58
C ALA A 138 53.21 -28.31 -7.35
N ARG A 139 52.83 -27.85 -6.16
CA ARG A 139 53.06 -28.51 -4.86
C ARG A 139 51.76 -28.75 -4.12
N SER A 140 51.71 -29.73 -3.23
CA SER A 140 50.50 -30.06 -2.43
C SER A 140 50.06 -28.93 -1.50
N THR A 141 50.99 -28.04 -1.12
CA THR A 141 50.75 -26.86 -0.28
C THR A 141 50.30 -25.62 -1.05
N ASP A 142 50.29 -25.66 -2.39
CA ASP A 142 49.84 -24.53 -3.19
C ASP A 142 48.36 -24.25 -2.93
N SER A 143 47.94 -22.98 -3.02
CA SER A 143 46.52 -22.66 -3.13
C SER A 143 45.93 -23.38 -4.34
N TYR A 144 44.63 -23.72 -4.31
CA TYR A 144 44.01 -24.39 -5.46
C TYR A 144 44.17 -23.56 -6.75
N TYR A 145 44.10 -22.22 -6.66
CA TYR A 145 44.31 -21.30 -7.76
C TYR A 145 45.73 -21.39 -8.33
N ASP A 146 46.75 -21.34 -7.48
CA ASP A 146 48.14 -21.42 -7.92
C ASP A 146 48.43 -22.78 -8.53
N MET A 147 47.93 -23.85 -7.92
CA MET A 147 48.11 -25.22 -8.38
C MET A 147 47.53 -25.41 -9.79
N ILE A 148 46.27 -25.05 -9.99
CA ILE A 148 45.62 -25.22 -11.29
C ILE A 148 46.24 -24.28 -12.35
N ASN A 149 46.69 -23.08 -11.98
CA ASN A 149 47.38 -22.15 -12.88
C ASN A 149 48.73 -22.71 -13.36
N LYS A 150 49.53 -23.24 -12.45
CA LYS A 150 50.81 -23.89 -12.77
C LYS A 150 50.61 -25.08 -13.71
N ILE A 151 49.68 -25.97 -13.37
CA ILE A 151 49.36 -27.17 -14.16
C ILE A 151 48.85 -26.77 -15.55
N THR A 152 47.91 -25.82 -15.64
CA THR A 152 47.38 -25.37 -16.94
C THR A 152 48.43 -24.69 -17.80
N THR A 153 49.38 -23.96 -17.20
CA THR A 153 50.52 -23.37 -17.91
C THR A 153 51.45 -24.45 -18.48
N GLU A 154 51.80 -25.46 -17.68
CA GLU A 154 52.63 -26.59 -18.12
C GLU A 154 51.95 -27.41 -19.22
N LEU A 155 50.63 -27.58 -19.14
CA LEU A 155 49.81 -28.23 -20.18
C LEU A 155 49.60 -27.37 -21.42
N LYS A 156 49.91 -26.06 -21.36
CA LYS A 156 49.53 -25.07 -22.38
C LYS A 156 48.04 -25.10 -22.68
N TRP A 157 47.22 -25.21 -21.63
CA TRP A 157 45.77 -25.26 -21.77
C TRP A 157 45.22 -23.97 -22.38
N THR A 158 44.32 -24.12 -23.35
CA THR A 158 43.60 -23.01 -23.97
C THR A 158 42.10 -23.22 -23.77
N TYR A 159 41.41 -22.20 -23.26
CA TYR A 159 39.95 -22.21 -23.18
C TYR A 159 39.33 -22.29 -24.59
N GLY A 160 38.14 -22.86 -24.67
CA GLY A 160 37.41 -22.99 -25.93
C GLY A 160 35.98 -23.45 -25.69
N THR A 161 35.05 -23.00 -26.53
CA THR A 161 33.63 -23.30 -26.42
C THR A 161 33.36 -24.79 -26.22
N ASN A 162 32.57 -25.15 -25.21
CA ASN A 162 32.23 -26.53 -24.84
C ASN A 162 33.44 -27.41 -24.49
N LYS A 163 34.53 -26.82 -23.97
CA LYS A 163 35.72 -27.55 -23.52
C LYS A 163 35.97 -27.37 -22.04
N ALA A 164 36.10 -28.48 -21.32
CA ALA A 164 36.49 -28.49 -19.91
C ALA A 164 37.78 -29.28 -19.70
N LEU A 165 38.62 -28.80 -18.79
CA LEU A 165 39.77 -29.52 -18.26
C LEU A 165 39.45 -30.02 -16.86
N VAL A 166 39.63 -31.31 -16.58
CA VAL A 166 39.52 -31.87 -15.23
C VAL A 166 40.87 -32.41 -14.82
N VAL A 167 41.46 -31.85 -13.77
CA VAL A 167 42.76 -32.24 -13.25
C VAL A 167 42.57 -32.93 -11.91
N PHE A 168 43.03 -34.17 -11.80
CA PHE A 168 43.14 -34.87 -10.52
C PHE A 168 44.57 -34.78 -9.99
N VAL A 169 44.71 -34.45 -8.70
CA VAL A 169 46.00 -34.41 -8.00
C VAL A 169 46.01 -35.36 -6.80
N PRO A 170 47.16 -35.90 -6.40
CA PRO A 170 47.25 -36.95 -5.37
C PRO A 170 47.23 -36.39 -3.94
N SER A 171 46.36 -35.43 -3.64
CA SER A 171 46.18 -34.89 -2.28
C SER A 171 44.86 -35.36 -1.69
N ALA A 172 44.74 -35.56 -0.38
CA ALA A 172 43.46 -35.92 0.24
C ALA A 172 42.44 -34.77 0.14
N THR A 173 42.91 -33.54 0.29
CA THR A 173 42.16 -32.29 0.14
C THR A 173 43.05 -31.24 -0.52
N LEU A 174 42.48 -30.16 -1.05
CA LEU A 174 43.22 -28.99 -1.51
C LEU A 174 43.49 -28.04 -0.34
N SER A 175 44.26 -26.97 -0.59
CA SER A 175 44.51 -25.92 0.41
C SER A 175 43.20 -25.43 1.03
N GLY A 176 43.19 -25.27 2.37
CA GLY A 176 41.99 -24.87 3.11
C GLY A 176 41.00 -25.99 3.42
N GLY A 177 41.32 -27.24 3.06
CA GLY A 177 40.42 -28.39 3.26
C GLY A 177 39.40 -28.59 2.13
N ALA A 178 39.50 -27.83 1.03
CA ALA A 178 38.56 -27.94 -0.08
C ALA A 178 38.62 -29.32 -0.77
N LEU A 179 37.46 -29.87 -1.09
CA LEU A 179 37.34 -31.17 -1.77
C LEU A 179 37.34 -31.07 -3.30
N GLY A 180 37.39 -29.85 -3.85
CA GLY A 180 37.40 -29.55 -5.27
C GLY A 180 37.50 -28.03 -5.51
N ALA A 181 37.75 -27.65 -6.75
CA ALA A 181 37.65 -26.26 -7.20
C ALA A 181 37.37 -26.15 -8.71
N GLY A 182 36.39 -25.36 -9.09
CA GLY A 182 35.93 -25.17 -10.47
C GLY A 182 36.00 -23.72 -10.91
N TYR A 183 36.22 -23.50 -12.21
CA TYR A 183 36.28 -22.17 -12.80
C TYR A 183 35.77 -22.18 -14.26
N SER A 184 35.07 -21.12 -14.67
CA SER A 184 34.62 -20.90 -16.05
C SER A 184 35.26 -19.69 -16.70
N SER A 185 35.39 -19.74 -18.03
CA SER A 185 35.86 -18.64 -18.86
C SER A 185 34.80 -18.13 -19.85
N THR A 186 33.72 -18.87 -20.10
CA THR A 186 32.67 -18.44 -21.05
C THR A 186 31.29 -19.03 -20.73
N GLY A 187 31.12 -19.61 -19.53
CA GLY A 187 29.89 -20.32 -19.14
C GLY A 187 29.62 -21.63 -19.90
N ASN A 188 30.59 -22.11 -20.67
CA ASN A 188 30.64 -23.44 -21.27
C ASN A 188 32.07 -23.92 -21.53
N SER A 189 33.06 -23.24 -20.96
CA SER A 189 34.46 -23.62 -21.00
C SER A 189 35.10 -23.33 -19.68
N GLY A 190 35.94 -24.23 -19.19
CA GLY A 190 36.48 -24.08 -17.84
C GLY A 190 37.46 -25.15 -17.45
N ARG A 191 37.81 -25.14 -16.16
CA ARG A 191 38.70 -26.11 -15.55
C ARG A 191 38.20 -26.49 -14.16
N VAL A 192 38.44 -27.73 -13.79
CA VAL A 192 38.15 -28.30 -12.47
C VAL A 192 39.43 -28.93 -11.93
N LEU A 193 39.78 -28.60 -10.69
CA LEU A 193 40.83 -29.27 -9.91
C LEU A 193 40.15 -30.15 -8.87
N MET A 194 40.47 -31.44 -8.90
CA MET A 194 40.00 -32.41 -7.93
C MET A 194 41.20 -32.97 -7.14
N PRO A 195 41.10 -33.09 -5.81
CA PRO A 195 42.00 -33.92 -5.03
C PRO A 195 41.84 -35.42 -5.41
N GLN A 196 42.51 -36.29 -4.68
CA GLN A 196 42.38 -37.73 -4.85
C GLN A 196 40.92 -38.17 -4.63
N ILE A 197 40.58 -39.32 -5.21
CA ILE A 197 39.20 -39.81 -5.20
C ILE A 197 38.79 -40.26 -3.80
N SER A 198 37.61 -39.84 -3.37
CA SER A 198 36.97 -40.08 -2.08
C SER A 198 35.48 -40.43 -2.26
N GLY A 199 34.78 -40.71 -1.15
CA GLY A 199 33.33 -40.93 -1.17
C GLY A 199 32.51 -39.73 -1.65
N PHE A 200 33.07 -38.51 -1.58
CA PHE A 200 32.39 -37.27 -1.98
C PHE A 200 32.68 -36.86 -3.42
N THR A 201 33.66 -37.48 -4.09
CA THR A 201 34.16 -37.04 -5.40
C THR A 201 33.06 -36.85 -6.44
N ASN A 202 32.07 -37.75 -6.51
CA ASN A 202 31.01 -37.65 -7.52
C ASN A 202 30.11 -36.42 -7.33
N SER A 203 29.79 -36.08 -6.08
CA SER A 203 28.99 -34.90 -5.76
C SER A 203 29.78 -33.63 -5.99
N VAL A 204 31.03 -33.59 -5.52
CA VAL A 204 31.90 -32.42 -5.65
C VAL A 204 32.24 -32.15 -7.12
N ILE A 205 32.61 -33.16 -7.91
CA ILE A 205 32.91 -32.92 -9.33
C ILE A 205 31.66 -32.46 -10.11
N ALA A 206 30.46 -32.93 -9.75
CA ALA A 206 29.23 -32.41 -10.33
C ALA A 206 29.02 -30.92 -9.97
N HIS A 207 29.30 -30.53 -8.73
CA HIS A 207 29.28 -29.16 -8.23
C HIS A 207 30.25 -28.26 -9.00
N GLU A 208 31.52 -28.66 -9.08
CA GLU A 208 32.56 -27.89 -9.76
C GLU A 208 32.30 -27.74 -11.26
N PHE A 209 31.64 -28.73 -11.88
CA PHE A 209 31.15 -28.59 -13.24
C PHE A 209 30.01 -27.57 -13.37
N GLY A 210 29.21 -27.37 -12.33
CA GLY A 210 28.26 -26.25 -12.25
C GLY A 210 28.96 -24.91 -12.44
N HIS A 211 30.12 -24.71 -11.80
CA HIS A 211 30.95 -23.53 -12.04
C HIS A 211 31.41 -23.44 -13.49
N VAL A 212 31.92 -24.52 -14.09
CA VAL A 212 32.32 -24.54 -15.52
C VAL A 212 31.18 -24.14 -16.46
N LEU A 213 29.94 -24.51 -16.14
CA LEU A 213 28.72 -24.18 -16.87
C LEU A 213 28.27 -22.72 -16.68
N GLY A 214 29.03 -21.90 -15.95
CA GLY A 214 28.74 -20.49 -15.70
C GLY A 214 27.65 -20.29 -14.66
N SER A 215 27.50 -21.23 -13.73
CA SER A 215 26.65 -21.05 -12.57
C SER A 215 27.47 -20.71 -11.34
N MET A 216 26.96 -19.75 -10.58
CA MET A 216 27.48 -19.39 -9.26
C MET A 216 26.71 -20.10 -8.16
N HIS A 217 27.23 -20.07 -6.94
CA HIS A 217 26.58 -20.66 -5.78
C HIS A 217 25.15 -20.14 -5.62
N ALA A 218 24.33 -20.95 -4.97
CA ALA A 218 23.14 -20.38 -4.35
C ALA A 218 23.61 -19.47 -3.21
N ASP A 219 23.05 -18.28 -3.17
CA ASP A 219 23.35 -17.24 -2.21
C ASP A 219 22.19 -17.13 -1.21
N ALA A 220 22.49 -16.64 -0.02
CA ALA A 220 21.51 -16.24 0.97
C ALA A 220 21.74 -14.77 1.35
N LEU A 221 20.65 -14.00 1.39
CA LEU A 221 20.71 -12.62 1.88
C LEU A 221 20.86 -12.63 3.40
N GLN A 222 21.89 -11.95 3.92
CA GLN A 222 22.03 -11.67 5.34
C GLN A 222 22.04 -10.17 5.59
N CYS A 223 21.24 -9.71 6.54
CA CYS A 223 21.09 -8.31 6.89
C CYS A 223 20.98 -8.19 8.41
N SER A 224 21.79 -7.33 9.03
CA SER A 224 21.63 -7.01 10.46
C SER A 224 20.28 -6.33 10.75
N SER A 225 19.67 -5.71 9.74
CA SER A 225 18.30 -5.19 9.78
C SER A 225 17.22 -6.28 9.74
N GLY A 226 17.55 -7.53 9.43
CA GLY A 226 16.57 -8.61 9.23
C GLY A 226 15.63 -8.39 8.04
N ALA A 227 15.97 -7.49 7.11
CA ALA A 227 15.19 -7.26 5.89
C ALA A 227 15.16 -8.52 5.01
N SER A 228 13.96 -9.00 4.66
CA SER A 228 13.78 -10.21 3.83
C SER A 228 14.08 -10.02 2.34
N ASP A 229 14.13 -8.76 1.88
CA ASP A 229 14.51 -8.37 0.52
C ASP A 229 15.02 -6.91 0.57
N VAL A 230 15.98 -6.57 -0.29
CA VAL A 230 16.58 -5.24 -0.38
C VAL A 230 16.91 -4.89 -1.83
N GLY A 231 16.68 -3.64 -2.21
CA GLY A 231 17.03 -3.18 -3.55
C GLY A 231 18.53 -3.02 -3.73
N THR A 232 18.95 -2.79 -4.97
CA THR A 232 20.33 -2.46 -5.32
C THR A 232 20.44 -1.04 -5.90
N THR A 233 21.57 -0.38 -5.66
CA THR A 233 21.90 0.91 -6.28
C THR A 233 22.35 0.69 -7.73
N SER A 234 22.49 1.78 -8.49
CA SER A 234 23.05 1.73 -9.86
C SER A 234 24.50 1.21 -9.91
N THR A 235 25.19 1.20 -8.77
CA THR A 235 26.55 0.66 -8.62
C THR A 235 26.56 -0.79 -8.12
N GLY A 236 25.40 -1.44 -8.00
CA GLY A 236 25.28 -2.84 -7.60
C GLY A 236 25.34 -3.09 -6.09
N GLN A 237 25.43 -2.03 -5.27
CA GLN A 237 25.44 -2.18 -3.82
C GLN A 237 24.02 -2.34 -3.27
N PHE A 238 23.84 -3.11 -2.19
CA PHE A 238 22.56 -3.16 -1.51
C PHE A 238 22.19 -1.79 -0.92
N THR A 239 20.92 -1.40 -1.04
CA THR A 239 20.42 -0.14 -0.46
C THR A 239 20.46 -0.13 1.06
N ASP A 240 20.48 -1.30 1.68
CA ASP A 240 20.80 -1.48 3.10
C ASP A 240 22.27 -1.87 3.22
N SER A 241 23.09 -0.97 3.75
CA SER A 241 24.53 -1.17 3.88
C SER A 241 24.92 -2.24 4.91
N SER A 242 23.98 -2.74 5.71
CA SER A 242 24.21 -3.87 6.61
C SER A 242 24.03 -5.22 5.94
N CYS A 243 23.50 -5.25 4.72
CA CYS A 243 23.26 -6.47 3.99
C CYS A 243 24.49 -6.94 3.23
N TYR A 244 24.71 -8.24 3.24
CA TYR A 244 25.72 -8.92 2.45
C TYR A 244 25.21 -10.29 2.03
N ILE A 245 25.89 -10.87 1.05
CA ILE A 245 25.61 -12.22 0.58
C ILE A 245 26.47 -13.20 1.37
N ARG A 246 25.85 -14.30 1.78
CA ARG A 246 26.55 -15.45 2.33
C ARG A 246 26.20 -16.67 1.49
N GLU A 247 27.13 -17.60 1.39
CA GLU A 247 26.85 -18.91 0.83
C GLU A 247 25.59 -19.52 1.45
N TYR A 248 24.74 -20.07 0.58
CA TYR A 248 23.48 -20.71 0.97
C TYR A 248 23.80 -21.84 1.96
N GLY A 249 23.41 -21.64 3.23
CA GLY A 249 23.77 -22.49 4.36
C GLY A 249 23.15 -23.89 4.37
N ASP A 250 22.77 -24.41 3.21
CA ASP A 250 22.37 -25.78 2.92
C ASP A 250 23.30 -26.31 1.82
N SER A 251 24.41 -26.91 2.24
CA SER A 251 25.48 -27.45 1.39
C SER A 251 25.05 -28.67 0.56
N THR A 252 23.83 -29.17 0.77
CA THR A 252 23.28 -30.31 0.04
C THR A 252 22.48 -29.91 -1.20
N ASP A 253 22.24 -28.61 -1.38
CA ASP A 253 21.57 -28.01 -2.53
C ASP A 253 22.60 -27.58 -3.60
N LEU A 254 23.07 -28.55 -4.40
CA LEU A 254 24.12 -28.36 -5.40
C LEU A 254 23.72 -27.29 -6.43
N MET A 255 24.32 -26.09 -6.36
CA MET A 255 24.26 -25.00 -7.36
C MET A 255 22.86 -24.60 -7.87
N GLY A 256 21.84 -24.96 -7.09
CA GLY A 256 20.43 -25.02 -7.40
C GLY A 256 20.06 -25.98 -8.57
N LEU A 257 18.99 -26.75 -8.31
CA LEU A 257 18.37 -27.89 -9.02
C LEU A 257 19.08 -29.22 -8.87
N SER A 258 18.57 -30.12 -7.99
CA SER A 258 19.15 -31.46 -7.79
C SER A 258 18.17 -32.63 -7.48
N SER A 259 17.55 -33.21 -8.52
CA SER A 259 17.06 -34.63 -8.58
C SER A 259 15.86 -35.05 -7.71
N TYR A 260 15.39 -36.32 -7.89
CA TYR A 260 14.27 -36.97 -7.15
C TYR A 260 14.40 -36.85 -5.63
N ASN A 261 15.62 -36.69 -5.11
CA ASN A 261 15.89 -36.62 -3.69
C ASN A 261 16.18 -35.21 -3.14
N MET A 262 16.44 -34.15 -3.94
CA MET A 262 16.75 -32.78 -3.42
C MET A 262 16.23 -31.62 -4.33
N PRO A 263 14.93 -31.28 -4.24
CA PRO A 263 14.24 -30.41 -5.20
C PRO A 263 14.34 -28.89 -4.90
N VAL A 264 15.11 -28.13 -5.69
CA VAL A 264 15.20 -26.65 -5.57
C VAL A 264 15.44 -25.98 -6.92
N ILE A 265 14.85 -24.82 -7.23
CA ILE A 265 15.13 -24.02 -8.45
C ILE A 265 16.46 -23.24 -8.41
N SER A 266 17.23 -23.33 -9.50
CA SER A 266 18.32 -22.42 -9.86
C SER A 266 17.87 -21.49 -10.98
N SER A 267 17.83 -20.20 -10.67
CA SER A 267 17.34 -19.18 -11.60
C SER A 267 18.21 -19.02 -12.86
N PRO A 268 19.56 -19.05 -12.82
CA PRO A 268 20.40 -18.99 -14.02
C PRO A 268 20.23 -20.21 -14.93
N PHE A 269 20.16 -21.41 -14.33
CA PHE A 269 19.99 -22.64 -15.08
C PHE A 269 18.63 -22.71 -15.78
N TRP A 270 17.58 -22.16 -15.16
CA TRP A 270 16.28 -22.06 -15.79
C TRP A 270 16.23 -21.00 -16.90
N ASP A 271 16.55 -19.75 -16.58
CA ASP A 271 16.32 -18.64 -17.50
C ASP A 271 17.34 -18.57 -18.63
N ALA A 272 18.61 -18.82 -18.33
CA ALA A 272 19.66 -18.65 -19.31
C ALA A 272 20.09 -19.97 -19.94
N LYS A 273 20.00 -21.07 -19.19
CA LYS A 273 20.32 -22.41 -19.68
C LYS A 273 19.08 -23.24 -20.04
N GLY A 274 17.87 -22.72 -19.87
CA GLY A 274 16.64 -23.40 -20.29
C GLY A 274 16.47 -24.81 -19.74
N LEU A 275 17.12 -25.21 -18.63
CA LEU A 275 17.35 -26.61 -18.27
C LEU A 275 16.16 -27.38 -17.70
N GLY A 276 14.98 -26.77 -17.57
CA GLY A 276 13.75 -27.53 -17.29
C GLY A 276 12.81 -27.67 -18.48
N SER A 277 11.68 -28.34 -18.30
CA SER A 277 10.65 -28.47 -19.34
C SER A 277 9.97 -27.12 -19.53
N ALA A 278 9.51 -26.76 -20.74
CA ALA A 278 8.80 -25.49 -20.96
C ALA A 278 7.56 -25.32 -20.06
N THR A 279 7.10 -26.39 -19.42
CA THR A 279 5.91 -26.43 -18.57
C THR A 279 6.19 -26.52 -17.07
N ASP A 280 7.43 -26.71 -16.59
CA ASP A 280 7.63 -26.93 -15.14
C ASP A 280 7.36 -25.68 -14.30
N ILE A 281 7.67 -24.50 -14.84
CA ILE A 281 7.45 -23.21 -14.19
C ILE A 281 6.37 -22.45 -14.95
N ARG A 282 5.38 -21.98 -14.21
CA ARG A 282 4.40 -21.02 -14.72
C ARG A 282 5.03 -19.62 -14.71
N ASP A 283 5.50 -19.17 -15.87
CA ASP A 283 5.97 -17.79 -16.04
C ASP A 283 4.77 -16.85 -16.19
N LEU A 284 4.65 -15.90 -15.26
CA LEU A 284 3.58 -14.91 -15.22
C LEU A 284 3.95 -13.62 -15.95
N GLY A 285 5.20 -13.46 -16.40
CA GLY A 285 5.73 -12.19 -16.88
C GLY A 285 5.67 -11.14 -15.78
N VAL A 286 5.30 -9.91 -16.14
CA VAL A 286 5.09 -8.82 -15.18
C VAL A 286 3.84 -9.10 -14.36
N ALA A 287 4.01 -9.27 -13.05
CA ALA A 287 2.92 -9.59 -12.16
C ALA A 287 1.87 -8.45 -12.17
N SER A 288 0.58 -8.83 -12.17
CA SER A 288 -0.54 -7.88 -12.22
C SER A 288 -1.73 -8.41 -11.44
N GLY A 289 -2.44 -7.53 -10.74
CA GLY A 289 -3.65 -7.89 -10.01
C GLY A 289 -3.35 -8.77 -8.79
N VAL A 290 -4.39 -9.43 -8.26
CA VAL A 290 -4.29 -10.43 -7.21
C VAL A 290 -4.63 -11.80 -7.79
N LYS A 291 -3.68 -12.75 -7.75
CA LYS A 291 -3.87 -14.09 -8.32
C LYS A 291 -3.27 -15.16 -7.43
N SER A 292 -3.96 -16.29 -7.31
CA SER A 292 -3.49 -17.44 -6.53
C SER A 292 -3.00 -18.58 -7.44
N TYR A 293 -1.97 -19.27 -6.97
CA TYR A 293 -1.31 -20.36 -7.68
C TYR A 293 -1.04 -21.53 -6.74
N THR A 294 -1.09 -22.74 -7.28
CA THR A 294 -0.72 -23.96 -6.56
C THR A 294 0.68 -24.38 -6.99
N LEU A 295 1.58 -24.47 -6.03
CA LEU A 295 2.92 -25.01 -6.15
C LEU A 295 2.87 -26.50 -5.80
N ARG A 296 3.73 -27.30 -6.44
CA ARG A 296 3.86 -28.74 -6.22
C ARG A 296 5.33 -29.11 -6.06
N PRO A 297 5.65 -30.24 -5.39
CA PRO A 297 7.02 -30.67 -5.23
C PRO A 297 7.72 -30.85 -6.58
N TRP A 298 8.98 -30.45 -6.65
CA TRP A 298 9.77 -30.54 -7.88
C TRP A 298 10.16 -31.98 -8.26
N GLY A 299 10.18 -32.91 -7.30
CA GLY A 299 10.56 -34.31 -7.52
C GLY A 299 9.60 -35.12 -8.40
N ASP A 300 8.39 -34.63 -8.67
CA ASP A 300 7.41 -35.30 -9.54
C ASP A 300 7.59 -34.86 -11.00
N THR A 301 8.23 -35.71 -11.81
CA THR A 301 8.56 -35.44 -13.21
C THR A 301 7.38 -35.52 -14.18
N LYS A 302 6.16 -35.83 -13.70
CA LYS A 302 4.97 -36.02 -14.55
C LYS A 302 4.01 -34.83 -14.55
N LEU A 303 4.26 -33.79 -13.76
CA LEU A 303 3.32 -32.69 -13.55
C LEU A 303 3.86 -31.35 -14.08
N ALA A 304 3.05 -30.66 -14.87
CA ALA A 304 3.29 -29.28 -15.29
C ALA A 304 2.99 -28.26 -14.18
N TYR A 305 3.65 -27.10 -14.25
CA TYR A 305 3.46 -25.88 -13.46
C TYR A 305 3.64 -26.09 -11.96
N ARG A 306 4.76 -26.70 -11.59
CA ARG A 306 5.14 -27.03 -10.22
C ARG A 306 5.59 -25.80 -9.44
N ALA A 307 6.13 -24.81 -10.13
CA ALA A 307 6.55 -23.54 -9.57
C ALA A 307 5.97 -22.34 -10.33
N VAL A 308 6.16 -21.16 -9.77
CA VAL A 308 5.75 -19.89 -10.35
C VAL A 308 6.96 -18.98 -10.50
N LYS A 309 7.05 -18.30 -11.63
CA LYS A 309 8.00 -17.20 -11.88
C LYS A 309 7.22 -15.93 -12.15
N PHE A 310 7.65 -14.82 -11.57
CA PHE A 310 7.06 -13.52 -11.85
C PHE A 310 8.13 -12.42 -11.87
N THR A 311 7.85 -11.36 -12.62
CA THR A 311 8.63 -10.11 -12.63
C THR A 311 7.87 -9.08 -11.80
N ASP A 312 8.54 -8.46 -10.84
CA ASP A 312 7.96 -7.38 -10.05
C ASP A 312 7.60 -6.19 -10.97
N PRO A 313 6.38 -5.61 -10.85
CA PRO A 313 5.91 -4.55 -11.73
C PRO A 313 6.69 -3.24 -11.58
N VAL A 314 7.37 -3.02 -10.45
CA VAL A 314 8.09 -1.79 -10.12
C VAL A 314 9.60 -1.98 -10.32
N SER A 315 10.23 -2.91 -9.59
CA SER A 315 11.70 -3.07 -9.67
C SER A 315 12.15 -3.79 -10.93
N ARG A 316 11.25 -4.52 -11.60
CA ARG A 316 11.56 -5.43 -12.72
C ARG A 316 12.48 -6.60 -12.35
N GLU A 317 12.70 -6.82 -11.05
CA GLU A 317 13.40 -8.00 -10.57
C GLU A 317 12.53 -9.24 -10.73
N VAL A 318 13.17 -10.39 -10.91
CA VAL A 318 12.50 -11.65 -11.21
C VAL A 318 12.58 -12.58 -10.02
N TYR A 319 11.44 -13.16 -9.65
CA TYR A 319 11.29 -14.00 -8.47
C TYR A 319 10.69 -15.36 -8.86
N TYR A 320 11.11 -16.38 -8.14
CA TYR A 320 10.69 -17.76 -8.25
C TYR A 320 10.10 -18.23 -6.93
N LEU A 321 8.97 -18.93 -7.02
CA LEU A 321 8.26 -19.51 -5.89
C LEU A 321 8.14 -21.01 -6.10
N GLU A 322 8.65 -21.78 -5.15
CA GLU A 322 8.55 -23.25 -5.16
C GLU A 322 8.14 -23.80 -3.80
N LEU A 323 7.48 -24.95 -3.82
CA LEU A 323 7.32 -25.75 -2.62
C LEU A 323 8.63 -26.51 -2.37
N ARG A 324 9.34 -26.14 -1.32
CA ARG A 324 10.48 -26.92 -0.84
C ARG A 324 9.99 -28.11 -0.04
N GLN A 325 10.46 -29.28 -0.42
CA GLN A 325 10.25 -30.53 0.29
C GLN A 325 11.63 -31.11 0.65
N PRO A 326 12.10 -30.94 1.90
CA PRO A 326 13.34 -31.56 2.36
C PRO A 326 13.29 -33.07 2.14
N ALA A 327 14.34 -33.63 1.55
CA ALA A 327 14.47 -35.01 1.11
C ALA A 327 15.95 -35.43 1.05
N GLY A 328 16.23 -36.75 1.04
CA GLY A 328 17.62 -37.22 1.14
C GLY A 328 18.28 -36.82 2.47
N TYR A 329 19.47 -36.21 2.41
CA TYR A 329 20.26 -35.85 3.60
C TYR A 329 19.61 -34.77 4.47
N ASP A 330 18.76 -33.90 3.92
CA ASP A 330 18.08 -32.85 4.68
C ASP A 330 16.65 -33.22 5.11
N ALA A 331 16.23 -34.48 4.89
CA ALA A 331 14.87 -34.95 5.19
C ALA A 331 14.47 -34.76 6.67
N TYR A 332 15.44 -34.73 7.60
CA TYR A 332 15.18 -34.46 9.00
C TYR A 332 14.66 -33.03 9.26
N LEU A 333 14.87 -32.09 8.33
CA LEU A 333 14.35 -30.72 8.38
C LEU A 333 12.89 -30.62 7.88
N ALA A 334 12.27 -31.73 7.44
CA ALA A 334 10.93 -31.75 6.85
C ALA A 334 9.78 -31.55 7.85
N SER A 335 9.99 -31.77 9.15
CA SER A 335 8.93 -31.69 10.19
C SER A 335 9.48 -31.34 11.58
N GLY A 336 8.60 -31.01 12.53
CA GLY A 336 8.99 -30.67 13.92
C GLY A 336 9.39 -29.19 14.11
N ALA A 337 10.11 -28.90 15.19
CA ALA A 337 10.54 -27.54 15.57
C ALA A 337 11.53 -26.88 14.58
N ALA A 338 12.09 -27.66 13.63
CA ALA A 338 13.04 -27.22 12.60
C ALA A 338 12.39 -26.76 11.26
N GLY A 339 11.15 -27.16 10.97
CA GLY A 339 10.21 -26.50 10.05
C GLY A 339 10.66 -25.95 8.68
N ASN A 340 11.46 -26.66 7.87
CA ASN A 340 11.87 -26.17 6.52
C ASN A 340 11.00 -26.65 5.35
N ARG A 341 9.86 -27.31 5.61
CA ARG A 341 8.84 -27.54 4.59
C ARG A 341 8.01 -26.26 4.42
N GLY A 342 8.04 -25.66 3.24
CA GLY A 342 7.35 -24.39 2.99
C GLY A 342 7.60 -23.86 1.59
N VAL A 343 7.29 -22.59 1.37
CA VAL A 343 7.57 -21.94 0.08
C VAL A 343 8.97 -21.32 0.13
N LYS A 344 9.86 -21.76 -0.76
CA LYS A 344 11.14 -21.07 -0.99
C LYS A 344 10.90 -19.93 -1.98
N VAL A 345 11.46 -18.77 -1.64
CA VAL A 345 11.47 -17.58 -2.49
C VAL A 345 12.90 -17.37 -2.96
N VAL A 346 13.08 -17.37 -4.28
CA VAL A 346 14.39 -17.16 -4.91
C VAL A 346 14.29 -15.96 -5.83
N GLN A 347 15.16 -14.98 -5.65
CA GLN A 347 15.33 -13.87 -6.56
C GLN A 347 16.40 -14.23 -7.58
N ARG A 348 16.17 -13.86 -8.84
CA ARG A 348 17.18 -13.90 -9.88
C ARG A 348 18.13 -12.73 -9.70
N GLY A 349 19.38 -13.02 -9.43
CA GLY A 349 20.33 -12.01 -8.96
C GLY A 349 20.86 -12.39 -7.58
N GLY A 350 21.77 -11.57 -7.07
CA GLY A 350 22.59 -11.83 -5.89
C GLY A 350 23.91 -11.11 -6.05
N ALA A 351 25.04 -11.82 -5.93
CA ALA A 351 26.35 -11.26 -6.23
C ALA A 351 26.45 -10.86 -7.72
N THR A 352 25.71 -11.55 -8.60
CA THR A 352 25.65 -11.26 -10.03
C THR A 352 24.26 -11.60 -10.62
N PRO A 353 23.94 -11.17 -11.85
CA PRO A 353 22.74 -11.62 -12.58
C PRO A 353 22.66 -13.15 -12.84
N TRP A 354 23.74 -13.88 -12.53
CA TRP A 354 23.92 -15.31 -12.77
C TRP A 354 23.99 -16.13 -11.47
N SER A 355 23.57 -15.56 -10.34
CA SER A 355 23.37 -16.31 -9.09
C SER A 355 21.88 -16.38 -8.70
N SER A 356 21.58 -17.25 -7.73
CA SER A 356 20.25 -17.37 -7.14
C SER A 356 20.30 -16.89 -5.69
N LEU A 357 19.59 -15.82 -5.36
CA LEU A 357 19.53 -15.30 -4.01
C LEU A 357 18.27 -15.82 -3.28
N ALA A 358 18.48 -16.64 -2.26
CA ALA A 358 17.43 -17.11 -1.38
C ALA A 358 16.98 -16.00 -0.42
N LEU A 359 15.68 -15.70 -0.45
CA LEU A 359 15.06 -14.66 0.37
C LEU A 359 14.30 -15.31 1.52
N MET A 360 14.94 -15.32 2.70
CA MET A 360 14.48 -16.03 3.88
C MET A 360 13.52 -15.18 4.75
N PRO A 361 12.59 -15.81 5.48
CA PRO A 361 11.76 -15.13 6.49
C PRO A 361 12.54 -14.35 7.55
N SER A 362 13.78 -14.73 7.85
CA SER A 362 14.70 -13.98 8.69
C SER A 362 16.07 -13.98 8.03
N THR A 363 16.62 -12.79 7.78
CA THR A 363 17.96 -12.60 7.22
C THR A 363 18.95 -12.13 8.28
N VAL A 364 18.54 -12.10 9.56
CA VAL A 364 19.46 -11.80 10.67
C VAL A 364 20.59 -12.83 10.65
N PRO A 365 21.86 -12.41 10.76
CA PRO A 365 23.00 -13.32 10.75
C PRO A 365 22.82 -14.47 11.76
N PHE A 366 23.04 -15.70 11.30
CA PHE A 366 22.93 -16.92 12.09
C PHE A 366 24.23 -17.72 12.03
N SER A 367 24.56 -18.41 13.12
CA SER A 367 25.72 -19.30 13.21
C SER A 367 25.40 -20.71 12.70
N GLY A 368 26.41 -21.38 12.14
CA GLY A 368 26.31 -22.76 11.67
C GLY A 368 25.81 -22.92 10.23
N TYR A 369 25.84 -24.19 9.79
CA TYR A 369 25.28 -24.71 8.54
C TYR A 369 24.00 -25.48 8.91
N TYR A 370 22.97 -25.51 8.05
CA TYR A 370 21.61 -26.05 8.28
C TYR A 370 20.64 -25.15 9.05
N ALA A 371 20.38 -23.93 8.56
CA ALA A 371 19.40 -23.06 9.18
C ALA A 371 17.95 -23.52 8.93
N THR A 372 17.09 -23.34 9.93
CA THR A 372 15.70 -23.83 9.99
C THR A 372 14.69 -22.82 9.45
N ASN A 373 15.17 -21.75 8.81
CA ASN A 373 14.39 -20.61 8.34
C ASN A 373 14.53 -20.42 6.83
N HIS A 374 14.69 -21.48 6.05
CA HIS A 374 14.89 -21.37 4.60
C HIS A 374 13.56 -21.20 3.82
N THR A 375 12.41 -21.33 4.48
CA THR A 375 11.11 -21.34 3.81
C THR A 375 10.03 -20.53 4.51
N TRP A 376 9.15 -19.96 3.72
CA TRP A 376 7.96 -19.23 4.16
C TRP A 376 6.84 -20.21 4.46
N GLN A 377 6.35 -20.14 5.70
CA GLN A 377 5.31 -21.01 6.24
C GLN A 377 3.90 -20.50 5.90
N ALA A 378 2.89 -21.38 5.99
CA ALA A 378 1.49 -20.98 5.81
C ALA A 378 1.10 -19.82 6.75
N GLY A 379 0.35 -18.85 6.22
CA GLY A 379 0.00 -17.60 6.89
C GLY A 379 1.08 -16.52 6.85
N ARG A 380 2.30 -16.82 6.38
CA ARG A 380 3.36 -15.82 6.21
C ARG A 380 3.27 -15.14 4.85
N THR A 381 3.78 -13.91 4.78
CA THR A 381 3.79 -13.11 3.55
C THR A 381 5.20 -12.57 3.32
N PHE A 382 5.79 -12.94 2.19
CA PHE A 382 6.98 -12.32 1.65
C PHE A 382 6.59 -11.03 0.93
N ILE A 383 7.43 -10.01 1.01
CA ILE A 383 7.22 -8.72 0.33
C ILE A 383 8.51 -8.39 -0.40
N THR A 384 8.42 -8.18 -1.72
CA THR A 384 9.57 -7.70 -2.51
C THR A 384 9.99 -6.32 -2.01
N HIS A 385 11.24 -5.91 -2.23
CA HIS A 385 11.69 -4.58 -1.82
C HIS A 385 10.86 -3.46 -2.49
N ALA A 386 10.24 -3.74 -3.63
CA ALA A 386 9.38 -2.84 -4.40
C ALA A 386 7.87 -3.01 -4.11
N GLY A 387 7.52 -3.93 -3.20
CA GLY A 387 6.22 -3.98 -2.54
C GLY A 387 5.27 -5.10 -2.98
N THR A 388 5.59 -5.93 -3.97
CA THR A 388 4.81 -7.13 -4.36
C THR A 388 4.70 -8.11 -3.20
N ARG A 389 3.48 -8.52 -2.86
CA ARG A 389 3.21 -9.42 -1.72
C ARG A 389 2.95 -10.84 -2.20
N VAL A 390 3.68 -11.78 -1.64
CA VAL A 390 3.48 -13.22 -1.84
C VAL A 390 3.02 -13.82 -0.52
N THR A 391 1.72 -14.05 -0.39
CA THR A 391 1.13 -14.70 0.79
C THR A 391 1.11 -16.21 0.58
N VAL A 392 1.70 -16.96 1.52
CA VAL A 392 1.59 -18.42 1.55
C VAL A 392 0.29 -18.79 2.24
N ASN A 393 -0.71 -19.23 1.48
CA ASN A 393 -2.02 -19.54 2.03
C ASN A 393 -2.02 -20.92 2.71
N THR A 394 -1.46 -21.93 2.04
CA THR A 394 -1.38 -23.30 2.57
C THR A 394 -0.03 -23.93 2.24
N VAL A 395 0.41 -24.85 3.10
CA VAL A 395 1.58 -25.71 2.88
C VAL A 395 1.19 -27.13 3.32
N THR A 396 1.39 -28.11 2.45
CA THR A 396 1.27 -29.54 2.72
C THR A 396 2.51 -30.28 2.22
N ALA A 397 2.57 -31.60 2.43
CA ALA A 397 3.64 -32.42 1.87
C ALA A 397 3.63 -32.48 0.34
N THR A 398 2.49 -32.17 -0.31
CA THR A 398 2.27 -32.40 -1.74
C THR A 398 1.85 -31.14 -2.50
N SER A 399 1.60 -30.04 -1.80
CA SER A 399 1.20 -28.78 -2.43
C SER A 399 1.41 -27.59 -1.50
N ALA A 400 1.66 -26.43 -2.07
CA ALA A 400 1.45 -25.15 -1.39
C ALA A 400 0.55 -24.28 -2.25
N THR A 401 -0.26 -23.42 -1.65
CA THR A 401 -0.97 -22.39 -2.40
C THR A 401 -0.44 -21.02 -2.00
N VAL A 402 -0.13 -20.21 -3.00
CA VAL A 402 0.37 -18.84 -2.81
C VAL A 402 -0.56 -17.86 -3.49
N THR A 403 -0.71 -16.68 -2.91
CA THR A 403 -1.38 -15.53 -3.54
C THR A 403 -0.33 -14.48 -3.81
N ILE A 404 -0.16 -14.15 -5.09
CA ILE A 404 0.64 -13.00 -5.53
C ILE A 404 -0.33 -11.84 -5.68
N ASP A 405 -0.19 -10.89 -4.77
CA ASP A 405 -0.78 -9.57 -4.89
C ASP A 405 0.29 -8.67 -5.51
N ALA A 406 0.06 -8.29 -6.77
CA ALA A 406 0.85 -7.35 -7.58
C ALA A 406 0.05 -6.09 -7.97
N ASP A 407 -1.18 -5.92 -7.48
CA ASP A 407 -1.95 -4.69 -7.60
C ASP A 407 -1.50 -3.61 -6.60
N LEU A 408 -0.74 -2.62 -7.06
CA LEU A 408 -0.26 -1.52 -6.21
C LEU A 408 -1.41 -0.61 -5.74
N ALA A 409 -2.51 -0.49 -6.49
CA ALA A 409 -3.65 0.34 -6.13
C ALA A 409 -4.51 -0.28 -5.01
N LEU A 410 -4.49 -1.61 -4.87
CA LEU A 410 -5.05 -2.30 -3.70
C LEU A 410 -4.12 -2.20 -2.47
N ARG A 411 -2.87 -1.75 -2.65
CA ARG A 411 -1.85 -1.62 -1.59
C ARG A 411 -1.51 -0.20 -1.18
N THR A 412 -2.02 0.82 -1.87
CA THR A 412 -2.24 2.16 -1.30
C THR A 412 -3.28 2.05 -0.18
N LYS A 413 -2.96 1.27 0.85
CA LYS A 413 -3.59 1.37 2.14
C LYS A 413 -2.90 2.56 2.75
N ILE A 414 -3.44 3.73 2.45
CA ILE A 414 -2.90 4.99 2.90
C ILE A 414 -2.85 4.90 4.43
N GLN A 415 -1.65 4.70 4.97
CA GLN A 415 -1.42 4.78 6.40
C GLN A 415 -1.19 6.24 6.69
N PHE A 416 -2.30 6.95 6.84
CA PHE A 416 -2.31 8.35 7.21
C PHE A 416 -1.73 8.47 8.62
N SER A 417 -0.68 9.26 8.74
CA SER A 417 -0.48 10.01 9.98
C SER A 417 -0.96 11.42 9.75
N ALA A 418 -1.74 11.94 10.70
CA ALA A 418 -2.17 13.32 10.67
C ALA A 418 -1.57 14.08 11.86
N GLY A 419 -1.08 15.28 11.61
CA GLY A 419 -0.44 16.16 12.57
C GLY A 419 0.04 17.43 11.88
N ASP A 420 0.29 18.50 12.62
CA ASP A 420 0.80 19.74 12.05
C ASP A 420 2.33 19.61 11.88
N PHE A 421 2.76 19.09 10.72
CA PHE A 421 4.17 18.84 10.42
C PHE A 421 4.87 20.10 9.91
N ASN A 422 4.10 21.05 9.36
CA ASN A 422 4.59 22.29 8.76
C ASN A 422 4.49 23.53 9.69
N GLY A 423 3.83 23.39 10.84
CA GLY A 423 3.69 24.43 11.87
C GLY A 423 2.65 25.51 11.56
N ASP A 424 1.74 25.29 10.61
CA ASP A 424 0.74 26.27 10.18
C ASP A 424 -0.55 26.28 11.01
N GLY A 425 -0.63 25.43 12.02
CA GLY A 425 -1.78 25.27 12.92
C GLY A 425 -2.90 24.42 12.33
N ARG A 426 -2.69 23.73 11.20
CA ARG A 426 -3.65 22.81 10.59
C ARG A 426 -3.07 21.39 10.56
N PRO A 427 -3.90 20.35 10.75
CA PRO A 427 -3.44 18.97 10.57
C PRO A 427 -3.04 18.72 9.11
N ASP A 428 -1.76 18.43 8.89
CA ASP A 428 -1.25 17.87 7.64
C ASP A 428 -1.45 16.36 7.60
N MET A 429 -1.20 15.78 6.43
CA MET A 429 -1.25 14.34 6.21
C MET A 429 0.07 13.82 5.64
N VAL A 430 0.57 12.74 6.21
CA VAL A 430 1.69 11.97 5.63
C VAL A 430 1.17 10.66 5.07
N SER A 431 1.57 10.35 3.82
CA SER A 431 1.37 9.06 3.16
C SER A 431 2.70 8.37 2.92
N ARG A 432 2.75 7.06 3.18
CA ARG A 432 3.84 6.20 2.74
C ARG A 432 3.39 5.43 1.50
N GLU A 433 4.10 5.65 0.40
CA GLU A 433 3.82 5.02 -0.87
C GLU A 433 4.53 3.67 -1.01
N ALA A 434 4.02 2.82 -1.91
CA ALA A 434 4.57 1.49 -2.16
C ALA A 434 6.00 1.52 -2.71
N ASP A 435 6.37 2.58 -3.43
CA ASP A 435 7.72 2.81 -3.96
C ASP A 435 8.73 3.26 -2.88
N GLY A 436 8.31 3.32 -1.61
CA GLY A 436 9.13 3.79 -0.49
C GLY A 436 9.22 5.31 -0.38
N SER A 437 8.44 6.07 -1.14
CA SER A 437 8.30 7.51 -0.95
C SER A 437 7.48 7.82 0.29
N LEU A 438 7.87 8.86 1.01
CA LEU A 438 7.04 9.50 2.02
C LEU A 438 6.55 10.83 1.44
N LEU A 439 5.24 11.01 1.36
CA LEU A 439 4.59 12.20 0.83
C LEU A 439 3.90 12.96 1.96
N LEU A 440 4.10 14.26 2.02
CA LEU A 440 3.38 15.20 2.88
C LEU A 440 2.32 15.92 2.04
N PHE A 441 1.11 16.00 2.56
CA PHE A 441 0.02 16.78 2.01
C PHE A 441 -0.33 17.82 3.06
N ALA A 442 -0.06 19.09 2.76
CA ALA A 442 -0.34 20.16 3.71
C ALA A 442 -1.84 20.28 4.00
N GLY A 443 -2.21 20.49 5.26
CA GLY A 443 -3.57 20.79 5.66
C GLY A 443 -4.01 22.15 5.12
N MET A 444 -5.16 22.21 4.44
CA MET A 444 -5.69 23.46 3.89
C MET A 444 -7.07 23.79 4.47
N GLY A 445 -7.40 25.08 4.49
CA GLY A 445 -8.72 25.55 4.93
C GLY A 445 -9.88 24.91 4.16
N GLY A 446 -10.94 24.55 4.89
CA GLY A 446 -12.12 23.86 4.34
C GLY A 446 -11.93 22.35 4.13
N ASN A 447 -11.15 21.71 5.00
CA ASN A 447 -11.00 20.25 5.11
C ASN A 447 -10.40 19.63 3.84
N LYS A 448 -9.41 20.32 3.27
CA LYS A 448 -8.72 19.91 2.04
C LYS A 448 -7.27 19.56 2.35
N LEU A 449 -6.71 18.72 1.50
CA LEU A 449 -5.28 18.41 1.49
C LEU A 449 -4.64 19.07 0.26
N GLY A 450 -3.48 19.68 0.47
CA GLY A 450 -2.69 20.31 -0.57
C GLY A 450 -2.11 19.31 -1.56
N THR A 451 -1.36 19.83 -2.54
CA THR A 451 -0.62 18.96 -3.46
C THR A 451 0.45 18.20 -2.69
N ALA A 452 0.60 16.90 -2.98
CA ALA A 452 1.58 16.05 -2.34
C ALA A 452 3.02 16.54 -2.59
N VAL A 453 3.82 16.63 -1.54
CA VAL A 453 5.25 16.94 -1.58
C VAL A 453 6.00 15.71 -1.11
N LYS A 454 6.99 15.22 -1.87
CA LYS A 454 7.84 14.12 -1.43
C LYS A 454 8.83 14.63 -0.38
N ILE A 455 8.75 14.08 0.83
CA ILE A 455 9.58 14.46 1.99
C ILE A 455 10.52 13.34 2.45
N GLY A 456 10.50 12.18 1.81
CA GLY A 456 11.44 11.09 2.09
C GLY A 456 11.43 9.95 1.08
N THR A 457 12.48 9.13 1.11
CA THR A 457 12.66 7.90 0.30
C THR A 457 13.14 6.74 1.18
N GLY A 458 12.98 5.49 0.72
CA GLY A 458 13.42 4.30 1.48
C GLY A 458 12.51 3.92 2.65
N TRP A 459 11.28 4.45 2.68
CA TRP A 459 10.30 4.18 3.73
C TRP A 459 9.60 2.81 3.60
N ASN A 460 9.92 2.05 2.55
CA ASN A 460 9.43 0.69 2.32
C ASN A 460 9.88 -0.31 3.40
N ILE A 461 10.94 -0.01 4.16
CA ILE A 461 11.41 -0.84 5.29
C ILE A 461 10.49 -0.80 6.52
N PHE A 462 9.62 0.21 6.62
CA PHE A 462 8.71 0.37 7.75
C PHE A 462 7.38 -0.32 7.46
N ASN A 463 6.90 -1.14 8.40
CA ASN A 463 5.58 -1.75 8.33
C ASN A 463 4.51 -0.98 9.11
N MET A 464 4.88 0.13 9.74
CA MET A 464 4.01 1.04 10.47
C MET A 464 4.63 2.43 10.57
N VAL A 465 3.80 3.46 10.45
CA VAL A 465 4.13 4.88 10.61
C VAL A 465 3.00 5.55 11.40
N LEU A 466 3.33 6.35 12.43
CA LEU A 466 2.43 7.10 13.30
C LEU A 466 3.05 8.47 13.58
N GLY A 467 2.29 9.55 13.71
CA GLY A 467 2.89 10.89 13.85
C GLY A 467 1.90 11.95 14.29
N ASN A 468 1.24 11.67 15.42
CA ASN A 468 0.20 12.49 16.02
C ASN A 468 0.59 12.96 17.43
N GLY A 469 1.89 13.15 17.69
CA GLY A 469 2.36 13.56 19.02
C GLY A 469 3.76 14.16 18.99
N ASP A 470 4.03 14.98 20.01
CA ASP A 470 5.35 15.47 20.38
C ASP A 470 5.93 14.48 21.42
N PHE A 471 6.85 13.61 20.98
CA PHE A 471 7.44 12.57 21.83
C PHE A 471 8.72 13.03 22.52
N ASN A 472 9.33 14.12 22.04
CA ASN A 472 10.58 14.66 22.56
C ASN A 472 10.41 15.94 23.40
N GLY A 473 9.19 16.48 23.49
CA GLY A 473 8.80 17.64 24.28
C GLY A 473 9.21 18.99 23.68
N ASP A 474 9.52 19.06 22.38
CA ASP A 474 10.02 20.29 21.73
C ASP A 474 8.92 21.17 21.11
N GLY A 475 7.66 20.76 21.24
CA GLY A 475 6.48 21.45 20.73
C GLY A 475 6.17 21.21 19.27
N LYS A 476 6.88 20.29 18.58
CA LYS A 476 6.63 19.96 17.17
C LYS A 476 6.09 18.54 17.03
N THR A 477 5.38 18.32 15.93
CA THR A 477 4.85 16.99 15.61
C THR A 477 5.99 16.05 15.20
N ASP A 478 6.16 14.97 15.96
CA ASP A 478 7.11 13.90 15.68
C ASP A 478 6.46 12.73 14.93
N LEU A 479 7.29 11.84 14.38
CA LEU A 479 6.85 10.59 13.75
C LEU A 479 7.54 9.37 14.38
N ILE A 480 6.78 8.33 14.67
CA ILE A 480 7.26 7.01 15.07
C ILE A 480 7.07 6.01 13.93
N ALA A 481 8.11 5.26 13.60
CA ALA A 481 8.07 4.22 12.58
C ALA A 481 8.59 2.89 13.13
N ARG A 482 7.94 1.78 12.74
CA ARG A 482 8.36 0.42 13.12
C ARG A 482 8.72 -0.38 11.88
N THR A 483 9.84 -1.08 11.95
CA THR A 483 10.30 -2.05 10.95
C THR A 483 9.66 -3.43 11.15
N SER A 484 9.78 -4.32 10.16
CA SER A 484 9.26 -5.70 10.26
C SER A 484 9.93 -6.53 11.35
N ASN A 485 11.19 -6.26 11.66
CA ASN A 485 11.96 -6.94 12.70
C ASN A 485 11.71 -6.40 14.12
N GLY A 486 10.85 -5.38 14.27
CA GLY A 486 10.48 -4.81 15.57
C GLY A 486 11.38 -3.73 16.14
N ALA A 487 12.32 -3.16 15.36
CA ALA A 487 12.95 -1.90 15.74
C ALA A 487 11.94 -0.74 15.63
N LEU A 488 11.82 0.04 16.71
CA LEU A 488 10.96 1.23 16.80
C LEU A 488 11.81 2.49 16.77
N TRP A 489 11.52 3.38 15.82
CA TRP A 489 12.26 4.60 15.56
C TRP A 489 11.40 5.84 15.80
N LEU A 490 12.00 6.87 16.40
CA LEU A 490 11.49 8.23 16.48
C LEU A 490 12.17 9.08 15.40
N TYR A 491 11.38 9.86 14.68
CA TYR A 491 11.77 10.89 13.73
C TYR A 491 11.29 12.22 14.27
N PRO A 492 12.16 12.99 14.93
CA PRO A 492 11.75 14.27 15.50
C PRO A 492 11.36 15.27 14.40
N GLY A 493 10.29 16.02 14.60
CA GLY A 493 9.79 16.99 13.63
C GLY A 493 10.67 18.23 13.50
N SER A 494 10.81 18.79 12.30
CA SER A 494 11.42 20.11 12.12
C SER A 494 10.43 21.26 12.38
N GLY A 495 9.12 20.99 12.24
CA GLY A 495 8.06 22.01 12.25
C GLY A 495 7.99 22.83 10.97
N THR A 496 8.60 22.35 9.88
CA THR A 496 8.63 23.01 8.56
C THR A 496 8.37 22.02 7.41
N GLY A 497 7.74 20.88 7.73
CA GLY A 497 7.41 19.82 6.77
C GLY A 497 8.49 18.75 6.59
N GLY A 498 9.52 18.71 7.45
CA GLY A 498 10.60 17.71 7.44
C GLY A 498 10.93 17.12 8.81
N PHE A 499 11.98 16.30 8.87
CA PHE A 499 12.42 15.61 10.10
C PHE A 499 13.90 15.86 10.42
N LEU A 500 14.22 15.83 11.71
CA LEU A 500 15.59 15.80 12.25
C LEU A 500 16.15 14.37 12.22
N ALA A 501 17.37 14.20 12.75
CA ALA A 501 18.01 12.89 12.85
C ALA A 501 17.17 11.92 13.68
N ARG A 502 16.90 10.73 13.14
CA ARG A 502 16.11 9.69 13.81
C ARG A 502 16.84 9.07 15.00
N LYS A 503 16.08 8.58 15.99
CA LYS A 503 16.57 7.89 17.19
C LYS A 503 15.84 6.56 17.37
N GLN A 504 16.56 5.47 17.65
CA GLN A 504 15.90 4.21 18.01
C GLN A 504 15.39 4.29 19.44
N ILE A 505 14.10 4.00 19.64
CA ILE A 505 13.41 4.13 20.93
C ILE A 505 12.86 2.78 21.44
N GLY A 506 13.09 1.69 20.71
CA GLY A 506 12.74 0.34 21.16
C GLY A 506 13.20 -0.78 20.23
N SER A 507 13.13 -2.01 20.76
CA SER A 507 13.36 -3.29 20.06
C SER A 507 12.31 -4.33 20.52
N GLY A 508 12.11 -5.41 19.77
CA GLY A 508 11.13 -6.45 20.12
C GLY A 508 9.66 -6.09 19.83
N TRP A 509 9.41 -5.03 19.06
CA TRP A 509 8.06 -4.53 18.78
C TRP A 509 7.31 -5.31 17.70
N GLU A 510 7.93 -6.32 17.08
CA GLU A 510 7.28 -7.31 16.22
C GLU A 510 6.32 -8.21 17.01
N GLY A 511 6.52 -8.33 18.33
CA GLY A 511 5.58 -9.00 19.23
C GLY A 511 4.24 -8.28 19.41
N PHE A 512 4.13 -7.01 18.99
CA PHE A 512 2.90 -6.24 19.02
C PHE A 512 2.19 -6.25 17.67
N LYS A 513 0.94 -6.72 17.69
CA LYS A 513 0.06 -6.75 16.53
C LYS A 513 -0.42 -5.35 16.13
N ARG A 514 -0.55 -4.43 17.09
CA ARG A 514 -0.91 -3.02 16.85
C ARG A 514 -0.16 -2.10 17.81
N ILE A 515 0.16 -0.90 17.35
CA ILE A 515 0.65 0.21 18.17
C ILE A 515 -0.26 1.40 17.86
N ILE A 516 -0.67 2.12 18.89
CA ILE A 516 -1.62 3.23 18.84
C ILE A 516 -0.98 4.35 19.65
N ALA A 517 -1.04 5.58 19.16
CA ALA A 517 -0.57 6.76 19.87
C ALA A 517 -1.79 7.56 20.35
N PRO A 518 -2.29 7.36 21.58
CA PRO A 518 -3.45 8.09 22.08
C PRO A 518 -3.18 9.56 22.46
N GLY A 519 -1.92 10.00 22.48
CA GLY A 519 -1.50 11.25 23.12
C GLY A 519 -1.23 11.03 24.62
N ASP A 520 -1.44 12.06 25.44
CA ASP A 520 -1.34 11.97 26.91
C ASP A 520 -2.49 11.14 27.49
N PHE A 521 -2.22 9.87 27.80
CA PHE A 521 -3.22 8.89 28.24
C PHE A 521 -3.29 8.76 29.76
N ASN A 522 -2.22 9.15 30.46
CA ASN A 522 -2.10 9.07 31.91
C ASN A 522 -2.22 10.44 32.63
N GLY A 523 -2.39 11.54 31.90
CA GLY A 523 -2.59 12.89 32.41
C GLY A 523 -1.30 13.62 32.78
N ASP A 524 -0.13 13.14 32.37
CA ASP A 524 1.19 13.71 32.72
C ASP A 524 1.72 14.75 31.73
N LYS A 525 0.91 15.07 30.71
CA LYS A 525 1.19 16.01 29.60
C LYS A 525 2.27 15.54 28.63
N ARG A 526 2.58 14.24 28.58
CA ARG A 526 3.55 13.66 27.65
C ARG A 526 2.85 12.69 26.69
N ALA A 527 3.39 12.54 25.49
CA ALA A 527 2.82 11.62 24.52
C ALA A 527 3.08 10.15 24.93
N ASP A 528 2.00 9.38 25.09
CA ASP A 528 2.04 7.96 25.42
C ASP A 528 1.80 7.07 24.18
N LEU A 529 2.18 5.79 24.29
CA LEU A 529 1.79 4.75 23.34
C LEU A 529 0.98 3.63 24.01
N LEU A 530 0.06 3.05 23.24
CA LEU A 530 -0.61 1.81 23.56
C LEU A 530 -0.19 0.72 22.56
N ALA A 531 0.17 -0.47 23.04
CA ALA A 531 0.61 -1.58 22.21
C ALA A 531 -0.19 -2.85 22.54
N MET A 532 -0.72 -3.50 21.51
CA MET A 532 -1.58 -4.68 21.63
C MET A 532 -0.85 -5.92 21.13
N ARG A 533 -0.79 -6.98 21.95
CA ARG A 533 -0.21 -8.28 21.58
C ARG A 533 -1.19 -9.17 20.83
N ALA A 534 -0.68 -10.25 20.24
CA ALA A 534 -1.49 -11.24 19.53
C ALA A 534 -2.49 -11.98 20.44
N ASP A 535 -2.14 -12.16 21.72
CA ASP A 535 -3.00 -12.75 22.76
C ASP A 535 -4.16 -11.82 23.21
N GLY A 536 -4.17 -10.57 22.72
CA GLY A 536 -5.20 -9.58 23.03
C GLY A 536 -4.95 -8.76 24.29
N THR A 537 -3.79 -8.86 24.93
CA THR A 537 -3.38 -7.94 26.00
C THR A 537 -3.03 -6.57 25.42
N LEU A 538 -3.46 -5.50 26.11
CA LEU A 538 -3.17 -4.10 25.76
C LEU A 538 -2.28 -3.47 26.82
N TRP A 539 -1.19 -2.84 26.39
CA TRP A 539 -0.15 -2.27 27.24
C TRP A 539 0.01 -0.79 26.98
N LEU A 540 0.06 0.01 28.04
CA LEU A 540 0.42 1.42 28.04
C LEU A 540 1.93 1.58 28.23
N TYR A 541 2.54 2.40 27.40
CA TYR A 541 3.93 2.83 27.42
C TYR A 541 3.94 4.35 27.65
N PRO A 542 4.07 4.79 28.91
CA PRO A 542 4.03 6.21 29.20
C PRO A 542 5.26 6.93 28.63
N GLY A 543 5.08 8.12 28.07
CA GLY A 543 6.17 8.93 27.53
C GLY A 543 7.08 9.50 28.61
N ASN A 544 8.39 9.55 28.35
CA ASN A 544 9.32 10.25 29.25
C ASN A 544 9.54 11.72 28.85
N GLY A 545 8.96 12.17 27.73
CA GLY A 545 9.07 13.55 27.22
C GLY A 545 10.45 13.92 26.65
N THR A 546 11.31 12.94 26.36
CA THR A 546 12.66 13.14 25.78
C THR A 546 12.95 12.11 24.67
N GLY A 547 11.89 11.61 24.03
CA GLY A 547 11.97 10.58 23.00
C GLY A 547 12.31 9.20 23.55
N GLY A 548 11.54 8.73 24.54
CA GLY A 548 11.63 7.41 25.17
C GLY A 548 10.41 7.11 26.06
N PHE A 549 10.37 5.92 26.69
CA PHE A 549 9.23 5.47 27.51
C PHE A 549 9.62 5.16 28.95
N LEU A 550 8.66 5.33 29.87
CA LEU A 550 8.70 4.82 31.24
C LEU A 550 8.27 3.33 31.29
N ALA A 551 8.19 2.77 32.50
CA ALA A 551 7.78 1.38 32.69
C ALA A 551 6.38 1.11 32.12
N ALA A 552 6.27 0.06 31.31
CA ALA A 552 5.01 -0.31 30.67
C ALA A 552 4.02 -0.93 31.67
N LYS A 553 2.73 -0.68 31.46
CA LYS A 553 1.62 -1.14 32.30
C LYS A 553 0.56 -1.83 31.46
N GLN A 554 0.11 -3.02 31.86
CA GLN A 554 -1.04 -3.63 31.20
C GLN A 554 -2.34 -2.89 31.58
N VAL A 555 -3.13 -2.51 30.58
CA VAL A 555 -4.35 -1.71 30.74
C VAL A 555 -5.60 -2.36 30.13
N GLY A 556 -5.47 -3.55 29.53
CA GLY A 556 -6.62 -4.30 29.04
C GLY A 556 -6.31 -5.72 28.57
N SER A 557 -7.38 -6.47 28.26
CA SER A 557 -7.37 -7.81 27.67
C SER A 557 -8.55 -7.98 26.70
N GLY A 558 -8.53 -9.02 25.85
CA GLY A 558 -9.61 -9.30 24.91
C GLY A 558 -9.61 -8.49 23.61
N TRP A 559 -8.51 -7.77 23.31
CA TRP A 559 -8.44 -6.85 22.17
C TRP A 559 -8.22 -7.55 20.80
N GLN A 560 -7.94 -8.85 20.80
CA GLN A 560 -7.75 -9.64 19.56
C GLN A 560 -9.02 -9.71 18.69
N GLY A 561 -10.20 -9.44 19.26
CA GLY A 561 -11.48 -9.37 18.54
C GLY A 561 -11.69 -8.10 17.71
N PHE A 562 -10.80 -7.11 17.80
CA PHE A 562 -10.91 -5.84 17.07
C PHE A 562 -10.09 -5.82 15.77
N THR A 563 -10.73 -5.40 14.70
CA THR A 563 -10.17 -5.28 13.35
C THR A 563 -9.64 -3.89 13.03
N ALA A 564 -10.03 -2.85 13.78
CA ALA A 564 -9.37 -1.54 13.82
C ALA A 564 -9.35 -0.97 15.24
N VAL A 565 -8.29 -0.26 15.62
CA VAL A 565 -8.20 0.48 16.88
C VAL A 565 -7.42 1.77 16.61
N THR A 566 -7.93 2.90 17.09
CA THR A 566 -7.30 4.23 16.93
C THR A 566 -7.57 5.11 18.15
N ALA A 567 -6.84 6.21 18.30
CA ALA A 567 -7.08 7.20 19.34
C ALA A 567 -8.48 7.83 19.23
N ALA A 568 -9.09 8.21 20.34
CA ALA A 568 -10.37 8.91 20.38
C ALA A 568 -10.27 10.31 21.02
N GLY A 569 -9.04 10.80 21.25
CA GLY A 569 -8.80 12.05 21.98
C GLY A 569 -9.63 13.18 21.40
N GLY A 570 -10.35 13.94 22.23
CA GLY A 570 -11.24 15.04 21.80
C GLY A 570 -12.65 14.62 21.33
N LEU A 571 -12.93 13.32 21.14
CA LEU A 571 -14.28 12.84 20.85
C LEU A 571 -15.17 12.81 22.11
N ALA A 572 -14.54 12.67 23.28
CA ALA A 572 -15.16 12.74 24.60
C ALA A 572 -14.20 13.45 25.58
N THR A 573 -14.65 13.73 26.81
CA THR A 573 -13.79 14.29 27.86
C THR A 573 -12.63 13.34 28.18
N GLY A 574 -11.40 13.75 27.84
CA GLY A 574 -10.17 13.01 28.13
C GLY A 574 -9.66 12.12 26.99
N PRO A 575 -8.46 11.53 27.16
CA PRO A 575 -7.87 10.62 26.17
C PRO A 575 -8.69 9.32 26.09
N GLY A 576 -8.72 8.65 24.94
CA GLY A 576 -9.53 7.43 24.78
C GLY A 576 -9.18 6.63 23.52
N LEU A 577 -9.86 5.51 23.31
CA LEU A 577 -9.72 4.67 22.12
C LEU A 577 -11.05 4.43 21.40
N LEU A 578 -11.00 4.36 20.08
CA LEU A 578 -12.05 3.77 19.25
C LEU A 578 -11.61 2.39 18.80
N ALA A 579 -12.51 1.41 18.86
CA ALA A 579 -12.23 0.04 18.44
C ALA A 579 -13.38 -0.53 17.61
N ARG A 580 -13.07 -1.11 16.47
CA ARG A 580 -14.03 -1.74 15.56
C ARG A 580 -13.94 -3.26 15.63
N SER A 581 -15.03 -3.95 15.92
CA SER A 581 -15.09 -5.43 15.93
C SER A 581 -14.99 -6.00 14.51
N SER A 582 -14.77 -7.32 14.40
CA SER A 582 -14.89 -8.05 13.13
C SER A 582 -16.30 -7.98 12.50
N THR A 583 -17.33 -7.82 13.33
CA THR A 583 -18.73 -7.65 12.88
C THR A 583 -19.07 -6.23 12.43
N GLY A 584 -18.11 -5.29 12.52
CA GLY A 584 -18.31 -3.90 12.10
C GLY A 584 -18.97 -3.01 13.14
N THR A 585 -19.02 -3.43 14.42
CA THR A 585 -19.45 -2.57 15.53
C THR A 585 -18.29 -1.68 15.98
N VAL A 586 -18.51 -0.38 16.04
CA VAL A 586 -17.54 0.60 16.56
C VAL A 586 -17.86 0.89 18.02
N TYR A 587 -16.87 0.72 18.89
CA TYR A 587 -16.93 1.03 20.31
C TYR A 587 -16.02 2.21 20.64
N LEU A 588 -16.49 3.08 21.54
CA LEU A 588 -15.68 4.06 22.24
C LEU A 588 -15.28 3.51 23.60
N TYR A 589 -14.00 3.60 23.90
CA TYR A 589 -13.39 3.34 25.20
C TYR A 589 -12.88 4.68 25.74
N PRO A 590 -13.72 5.42 26.49
CA PRO A 590 -13.26 6.66 27.11
C PRO A 590 -12.15 6.33 28.12
N GLY A 591 -11.05 7.06 28.10
CA GLY A 591 -10.00 6.89 29.09
C GLY A 591 -10.36 7.58 30.40
N SER A 592 -9.73 7.12 31.48
CA SER A 592 -9.87 7.73 32.81
C SER A 592 -8.98 8.95 33.00
N GLY A 593 -8.06 9.23 32.05
CA GLY A 593 -7.00 10.24 32.21
C GLY A 593 -5.91 9.85 33.22
N THR A 594 -5.87 8.58 33.64
CA THR A 594 -4.91 8.06 34.63
C THR A 594 -4.32 6.71 34.20
N GLY A 595 -4.31 6.44 32.89
CA GLY A 595 -3.78 5.20 32.32
C GLY A 595 -4.73 4.01 32.42
N GLY A 596 -6.04 4.24 32.31
CA GLY A 596 -7.10 3.23 32.32
C GLY A 596 -8.31 3.64 31.48
N PHE A 597 -9.37 2.81 31.47
CA PHE A 597 -10.60 3.05 30.70
C PHE A 597 -11.84 3.12 31.61
N LEU A 598 -12.80 3.97 31.23
CA LEU A 598 -14.16 3.96 31.73
C LEU A 598 -15.00 2.87 31.01
N ALA A 599 -16.27 2.75 31.38
CA ALA A 599 -17.20 1.85 30.71
C ALA A 599 -17.30 2.18 29.21
N ARG A 600 -17.04 1.17 28.35
CA ARG A 600 -17.12 1.33 26.90
C ARG A 600 -18.55 1.62 26.43
N ARG A 601 -18.67 2.37 25.33
CA ARG A 601 -19.94 2.73 24.67
C ARG A 601 -19.95 2.21 23.23
N THR A 602 -21.12 1.85 22.72
CA THR A 602 -21.28 1.48 21.30
C THR A 602 -21.61 2.74 20.50
N LEU A 603 -20.84 3.04 19.45
CA LEU A 603 -21.05 4.24 18.62
C LEU A 603 -21.74 3.95 17.28
N ALA A 604 -21.43 2.83 16.64
CA ALA A 604 -21.97 2.50 15.32
C ALA A 604 -21.94 0.99 15.04
N THR A 605 -22.71 0.53 14.05
CA THR A 605 -22.69 -0.84 13.51
C THR A 605 -22.60 -0.81 11.98
N GLY A 606 -22.17 -1.92 11.36
CA GLY A 606 -22.10 -2.06 9.90
C GLY A 606 -20.82 -1.56 9.21
N TRP A 607 -19.72 -1.37 9.95
CA TRP A 607 -18.45 -0.81 9.44
C TRP A 607 -17.39 -1.88 9.12
N ALA A 608 -17.78 -3.14 8.94
CA ALA A 608 -16.85 -4.28 8.90
C ALA A 608 -15.71 -4.12 7.87
N SER A 609 -15.96 -3.40 6.77
CA SER A 609 -15.03 -3.15 5.66
C SER A 609 -14.41 -1.74 5.63
N THR A 610 -14.38 -1.01 6.77
CA THR A 610 -14.02 0.42 6.78
C THR A 610 -12.90 0.75 7.76
N GLU A 611 -11.71 1.13 7.31
CA GLU A 611 -10.61 1.61 8.15
C GLU A 611 -10.97 2.90 8.91
N LEU A 612 -10.54 3.01 10.17
CA LEU A 612 -10.81 4.16 11.04
C LEU A 612 -9.54 5.00 11.17
N ILE A 613 -9.66 6.30 10.97
CA ILE A 613 -8.62 7.32 11.19
C ILE A 613 -9.24 8.38 12.09
N ALA A 614 -8.54 8.78 13.14
CA ALA A 614 -9.09 9.59 14.23
C ALA A 614 -8.00 10.46 14.86
N GLY A 615 -8.41 11.45 15.67
CA GLY A 615 -7.49 12.23 16.48
C GLY A 615 -7.18 13.63 15.95
N GLN A 616 -7.95 14.12 14.97
CA GLN A 616 -7.83 15.47 14.46
C GLN A 616 -9.20 16.13 14.32
N ASP A 617 -9.23 17.44 14.48
CA ASP A 617 -10.39 18.26 14.19
C ASP A 617 -10.34 18.68 12.72
N PHE A 618 -10.90 17.83 11.85
CA PHE A 618 -10.91 18.08 10.41
C PHE A 618 -11.85 19.22 10.06
N THR A 619 -12.89 19.48 10.85
CA THR A 619 -13.92 20.50 10.63
C THR A 619 -13.62 21.86 11.26
N SER A 620 -12.55 21.94 12.07
CA SER A 620 -12.19 23.12 12.88
C SER A 620 -13.30 23.54 13.86
N ASP A 621 -14.08 22.58 14.36
CA ASP A 621 -15.21 22.81 15.28
C ASP A 621 -14.84 22.65 16.76
N GLY A 622 -13.57 22.35 17.05
CA GLY A 622 -13.02 22.13 18.39
C GLY A 622 -13.23 20.70 18.91
N HIS A 623 -13.75 19.79 18.08
CA HIS A 623 -13.96 18.39 18.42
C HIS A 623 -13.22 17.47 17.46
N THR A 624 -12.82 16.31 17.96
CA THR A 624 -12.11 15.34 17.13
C THR A 624 -13.05 14.60 16.20
N ASP A 625 -12.70 14.60 14.94
CA ASP A 625 -13.40 13.96 13.85
C ASP A 625 -12.80 12.60 13.50
N ILE A 626 -13.61 11.76 12.88
CA ILE A 626 -13.22 10.44 12.38
C ILE A 626 -13.31 10.42 10.87
N LEU A 627 -12.23 10.05 10.18
CA LEU A 627 -12.31 9.64 8.79
C LEU A 627 -12.47 8.12 8.72
N SER A 628 -13.33 7.68 7.82
CA SER A 628 -13.54 6.27 7.52
C SER A 628 -13.13 6.02 6.07
N ALA A 629 -12.23 5.09 5.81
CA ALA A 629 -11.84 4.71 4.46
C ALA A 629 -12.39 3.32 4.13
N SER A 630 -13.22 3.22 3.09
CA SER A 630 -13.70 1.92 2.59
C SER A 630 -12.61 1.18 1.82
N THR A 631 -12.78 -0.13 1.63
CA THR A 631 -11.91 -0.95 0.75
C THR A 631 -11.91 -0.50 -0.72
N SER A 632 -12.82 0.38 -1.12
CA SER A 632 -12.88 0.98 -2.47
C SER A 632 -12.16 2.34 -2.56
N GLY A 633 -11.53 2.80 -1.49
CA GLY A 633 -10.82 4.08 -1.44
C GLY A 633 -11.70 5.29 -1.09
N ALA A 634 -13.01 5.12 -0.93
CA ALA A 634 -13.89 6.22 -0.48
C ALA A 634 -13.57 6.60 0.97
N ILE A 635 -13.19 7.87 1.20
CA ILE A 635 -12.96 8.47 2.51
C ILE A 635 -14.23 9.24 2.91
N THR A 636 -14.72 9.03 4.13
CA THR A 636 -15.90 9.70 4.68
C THR A 636 -15.56 10.28 6.04
N ALA A 637 -15.78 11.59 6.22
CA ALA A 637 -15.63 12.23 7.52
C ALA A 637 -16.88 12.08 8.38
N TYR A 638 -16.68 11.89 9.68
CA TYR A 638 -17.69 11.82 10.72
C TYR A 638 -17.26 12.81 11.79
N ALA A 639 -17.94 13.95 11.84
CA ALA A 639 -17.56 14.99 12.78
C ALA A 639 -17.81 14.53 14.24
N GLY A 640 -16.91 14.88 15.14
CA GLY A 640 -17.08 14.64 16.57
C GLY A 640 -18.15 15.56 17.15
N ASN A 641 -18.88 15.10 18.16
CA ASN A 641 -19.83 15.97 18.87
C ASN A 641 -19.37 16.40 20.27
N GLY A 642 -18.10 16.12 20.62
CA GLY A 642 -17.49 16.44 21.91
C GLY A 642 -18.00 15.67 23.14
N VAL A 643 -19.08 14.87 23.02
CA VAL A 643 -19.72 14.16 24.15
C VAL A 643 -19.66 12.63 24.01
N GLY A 644 -18.76 12.13 23.17
CA GLY A 644 -18.51 10.71 22.96
C GLY A 644 -19.42 10.06 21.94
N GLY A 645 -19.81 10.79 20.89
CA GLY A 645 -20.53 10.28 19.73
C GLY A 645 -20.09 10.99 18.44
N PHE A 646 -20.63 10.54 17.30
CA PHE A 646 -20.52 11.27 16.05
C PHE A 646 -21.68 12.24 15.91
N ALA A 647 -21.40 13.42 15.37
CA ALA A 647 -22.44 14.18 14.68
C ALA A 647 -23.03 13.28 13.58
N THR A 648 -24.30 13.50 13.25
CA THR A 648 -25.03 12.69 12.27
C THR A 648 -24.31 12.69 10.91
N LYS A 649 -24.25 11.53 10.23
CA LYS A 649 -23.81 11.41 8.82
C LYS A 649 -24.47 12.51 7.99
N LEU A 650 -23.69 13.25 7.21
CA LEU A 650 -24.23 14.31 6.36
C LEU A 650 -24.88 13.69 5.09
N LYS A 651 -26.13 13.22 5.22
CA LYS A 651 -27.07 12.86 4.14
C LYS A 651 -28.27 13.80 4.20
N ILE A 652 -28.59 14.44 3.08
CA ILE A 652 -29.20 15.75 3.19
C ILE A 652 -30.33 15.93 2.16
N GLY A 653 -31.53 15.62 2.64
CA GLY A 653 -32.82 15.66 1.93
C GLY A 653 -33.02 14.61 0.81
N THR A 654 -34.21 14.00 0.75
CA THR A 654 -34.68 13.24 -0.43
C THR A 654 -36.10 13.69 -0.76
N GLY A 655 -36.53 13.56 -2.02
CA GLY A 655 -37.86 13.97 -2.47
C GLY A 655 -37.93 15.32 -3.19
N TRP A 656 -36.79 15.99 -3.40
CA TRP A 656 -36.74 17.22 -4.21
C TRP A 656 -37.00 16.98 -5.69
N ALA A 657 -36.88 15.73 -6.16
CA ALA A 657 -37.33 15.30 -7.49
C ALA A 657 -38.85 15.46 -7.70
N GLY A 658 -39.64 15.64 -6.62
CA GLY A 658 -41.06 15.98 -6.72
C GLY A 658 -41.34 17.43 -7.14
N PHE A 659 -40.32 18.28 -7.18
CA PHE A 659 -40.43 19.66 -7.65
C PHE A 659 -40.00 19.77 -9.12
N SER A 660 -40.80 20.50 -9.88
CA SER A 660 -40.52 20.83 -11.28
C SER A 660 -39.45 21.92 -11.42
N GLN A 661 -39.30 22.78 -10.41
CA GLN A 661 -38.33 23.88 -10.40
C GLN A 661 -38.06 24.33 -8.95
N VAL A 662 -36.80 24.66 -8.66
CA VAL A 662 -36.30 25.26 -7.40
C VAL A 662 -35.46 26.48 -7.77
N TRP A 663 -35.66 27.62 -7.10
CA TRP A 663 -34.93 28.85 -7.39
C TRP A 663 -34.77 29.75 -6.16
N GLU A 664 -33.88 30.73 -6.26
CA GLU A 664 -33.63 31.75 -5.23
C GLU A 664 -34.87 32.60 -4.99
N ALA A 665 -35.25 32.78 -3.72
CA ALA A 665 -36.30 33.74 -3.37
C ALA A 665 -35.70 35.08 -2.91
N GLY A 666 -34.45 35.10 -2.42
CA GLY A 666 -33.91 36.19 -1.61
C GLY A 666 -34.40 36.05 -0.16
N ASP A 667 -34.27 37.10 0.65
CA ASP A 667 -34.91 37.16 1.98
C ASP A 667 -36.39 37.51 1.80
N TYR A 668 -37.22 36.48 1.59
CA TYR A 668 -38.61 36.62 1.18
C TYR A 668 -39.53 36.86 2.38
N ASP A 669 -39.15 36.39 3.57
CA ASP A 669 -39.88 36.59 4.82
C ASP A 669 -39.33 37.70 5.74
N GLY A 670 -38.23 38.35 5.35
CA GLY A 670 -37.70 39.57 5.96
C GLY A 670 -36.90 39.33 7.23
N ASP A 671 -36.42 38.11 7.44
CA ASP A 671 -35.69 37.71 8.64
C ASP A 671 -34.16 37.87 8.54
N GLY A 672 -33.70 38.46 7.43
CA GLY A 672 -32.30 38.71 7.12
C GLY A 672 -31.57 37.50 6.56
N LYS A 673 -32.26 36.40 6.26
CA LYS A 673 -31.66 35.14 5.79
C LYS A 673 -32.18 34.80 4.41
N PRO A 674 -31.34 34.26 3.51
CA PRO A 674 -31.81 33.90 2.18
C PRO A 674 -32.76 32.69 2.22
N ASP A 675 -33.82 32.75 1.40
CA ASP A 675 -34.86 31.73 1.27
C ASP A 675 -34.87 31.11 -0.14
N ILE A 676 -35.55 29.97 -0.28
CA ILE A 676 -35.83 29.36 -1.59
C ILE A 676 -37.32 29.14 -1.83
N LEU A 677 -37.68 29.19 -3.11
CA LEU A 677 -38.99 28.79 -3.59
C LEU A 677 -38.88 27.49 -4.40
N ALA A 678 -39.88 26.62 -4.21
CA ALA A 678 -40.01 25.40 -5.00
C ALA A 678 -41.44 25.23 -5.51
N ARG A 679 -41.57 24.76 -6.75
CA ARG A 679 -42.86 24.54 -7.41
C ARG A 679 -43.01 23.09 -7.85
N THR A 680 -44.11 22.44 -7.48
CA THR A 680 -44.46 21.09 -7.97
C THR A 680 -44.99 21.13 -9.40
N ALA A 681 -45.01 19.99 -10.09
CA ALA A 681 -45.60 19.89 -11.44
C ALA A 681 -47.10 20.28 -11.46
N GLN A 682 -47.81 20.09 -10.34
CA GLN A 682 -49.21 20.49 -10.15
C GLN A 682 -49.38 21.98 -9.80
N GLY A 683 -48.27 22.74 -9.77
CA GLY A 683 -48.24 24.18 -9.54
C GLY A 683 -48.55 24.62 -8.11
N VAL A 684 -48.22 23.79 -7.13
CA VAL A 684 -48.15 24.21 -5.73
C VAL A 684 -46.83 24.94 -5.52
N LEU A 685 -46.89 26.21 -5.10
CA LEU A 685 -45.71 27.01 -4.76
C LEU A 685 -45.46 26.95 -3.25
N ARG A 686 -44.24 26.60 -2.84
CA ARG A 686 -43.81 26.53 -1.44
C ARG A 686 -42.59 27.42 -1.20
N LEU A 687 -42.61 28.11 -0.07
CA LEU A 687 -41.50 28.84 0.52
C LEU A 687 -40.79 27.95 1.54
N TYR A 688 -39.46 27.93 1.46
CA TYR A 688 -38.58 27.32 2.44
C TYR A 688 -37.69 28.41 3.01
N SER A 689 -38.06 28.90 4.20
CA SER A 689 -37.29 29.96 4.84
C SER A 689 -35.93 29.46 5.32
N GLY A 690 -34.87 30.24 5.09
CA GLY A 690 -33.53 29.93 5.55
C GLY A 690 -33.43 29.93 7.08
N ASN A 691 -32.60 29.03 7.63
CA ASN A 691 -32.25 29.08 9.04
C ASN A 691 -30.97 29.88 9.31
N GLY A 692 -30.19 30.23 8.26
CA GLY A 692 -28.94 30.99 8.34
C GLY A 692 -27.70 30.13 8.65
N SER A 693 -27.86 28.82 8.76
CA SER A 693 -26.81 27.84 9.03
C SER A 693 -26.75 26.77 7.93
N GLY A 694 -27.19 27.09 6.71
CA GLY A 694 -27.22 26.14 5.60
C GLY A 694 -28.39 25.15 5.62
N GLY A 695 -29.49 25.44 6.31
CA GLY A 695 -30.72 24.63 6.30
C GLY A 695 -31.99 25.46 6.19
N PHE A 696 -33.15 24.79 6.20
CA PHE A 696 -34.47 25.43 6.07
C PHE A 696 -35.35 25.22 7.30
N ARG A 697 -36.22 26.18 7.58
CA ARG A 697 -37.36 26.01 8.51
C ARG A 697 -38.47 25.17 7.86
N THR A 698 -39.53 24.90 8.63
CA THR A 698 -40.74 24.25 8.10
C THR A 698 -41.29 25.01 6.90
N SER A 699 -41.43 24.32 5.76
CA SER A 699 -41.92 24.92 4.52
C SER A 699 -43.36 25.44 4.66
N ARG A 700 -43.67 26.55 4.00
CA ARG A 700 -45.00 27.16 3.93
C ARG A 700 -45.50 27.15 2.49
N GLN A 701 -46.77 26.81 2.28
CA GLN A 701 -47.39 26.92 0.96
C GLN A 701 -47.82 28.37 0.72
N LEU A 702 -47.40 28.95 -0.42
CA LEU A 702 -47.75 30.33 -0.80
C LEU A 702 -48.90 30.42 -1.78
N GLY A 703 -49.18 29.36 -2.55
CA GLY A 703 -50.30 29.35 -3.49
C GLY A 703 -50.38 28.10 -4.35
N THR A 704 -51.41 28.04 -5.19
CA THR A 704 -51.67 27.00 -6.19
C THR A 704 -51.88 27.65 -7.57
N GLY A 705 -51.94 26.86 -8.65
CA GLY A 705 -52.17 27.39 -10.00
C GLY A 705 -50.90 27.91 -10.71
N TRP A 706 -49.73 27.75 -10.10
CA TRP A 706 -48.47 28.27 -10.65
C TRP A 706 -47.96 27.50 -11.88
N GLN A 707 -48.60 26.38 -12.24
CA GLN A 707 -48.35 25.67 -13.50
C GLN A 707 -48.83 26.47 -14.72
N ALA A 708 -49.62 27.54 -14.53
CA ALA A 708 -50.02 28.45 -15.60
C ALA A 708 -48.88 29.33 -16.14
N PHE A 709 -47.74 29.38 -15.44
CA PHE A 709 -46.56 30.14 -15.82
C PHE A 709 -45.45 29.22 -16.34
N ASP A 710 -44.90 29.53 -17.51
CA ASP A 710 -43.80 28.76 -18.09
C ASP A 710 -42.43 29.19 -17.55
N GLN A 711 -42.32 30.40 -16.99
CA GLN A 711 -41.11 30.91 -16.36
C GLN A 711 -41.43 31.80 -15.16
N VAL A 712 -40.71 31.60 -14.06
CA VAL A 712 -40.79 32.42 -12.84
C VAL A 712 -39.37 32.70 -12.35
N VAL A 713 -39.09 33.95 -11.98
CA VAL A 713 -37.80 34.39 -11.40
C VAL A 713 -38.05 35.36 -10.23
N SER A 714 -37.18 35.33 -9.21
CA SER A 714 -37.13 36.38 -8.19
C SER A 714 -36.38 37.58 -8.75
N ALA A 715 -37.01 38.74 -8.78
CA ALA A 715 -36.53 39.97 -9.41
C ALA A 715 -36.03 41.00 -8.40
N GLY A 716 -35.66 40.57 -7.19
CA GLY A 716 -35.26 41.49 -6.11
C GLY A 716 -36.34 42.53 -5.81
N ASN A 717 -35.95 43.67 -5.24
CA ASN A 717 -36.87 44.76 -4.91
C ASN A 717 -37.24 45.58 -6.16
N PHE A 718 -37.88 44.94 -7.14
CA PHE A 718 -38.13 45.51 -8.47
C PHE A 718 -39.09 46.73 -8.44
N ASN A 719 -39.98 46.78 -7.45
CA ASN A 719 -40.93 47.87 -7.25
C ASN A 719 -40.55 48.88 -6.14
N GLY A 720 -39.43 48.68 -5.45
CA GLY A 720 -38.97 49.56 -4.37
C GLY A 720 -39.70 49.40 -3.02
N ALA A 721 -40.60 48.41 -2.86
CA ALA A 721 -41.43 48.24 -1.66
C ALA A 721 -40.83 47.36 -0.54
N GLY A 722 -39.56 46.95 -0.66
CA GLY A 722 -38.77 46.44 0.48
C GLY A 722 -38.65 44.93 0.62
N GLY A 723 -39.08 44.14 -0.36
CA GLY A 723 -38.81 42.70 -0.41
C GLY A 723 -38.62 42.18 -1.84
N PRO A 724 -38.20 40.91 -2.02
CA PRO A 724 -37.97 40.33 -3.35
C PRO A 724 -39.28 39.98 -4.09
N ASP A 725 -39.57 40.72 -5.15
CA ASP A 725 -40.72 40.52 -6.02
C ASP A 725 -40.51 39.32 -6.97
N LEU A 726 -41.59 38.70 -7.45
CA LEU A 726 -41.50 37.68 -8.51
C LEU A 726 -41.96 38.21 -9.86
N LEU A 727 -41.23 37.86 -10.91
CA LEU A 727 -41.70 37.97 -12.29
C LEU A 727 -42.14 36.60 -12.81
N ALA A 728 -43.34 36.52 -13.36
CA ALA A 728 -43.93 35.30 -13.89
C ALA A 728 -44.44 35.52 -15.32
N ARG A 729 -43.96 34.69 -16.25
CA ARG A 729 -44.38 34.71 -17.65
C ARG A 729 -45.40 33.60 -17.91
N LYS A 730 -46.46 33.92 -18.66
CA LYS A 730 -47.39 32.94 -19.21
C LYS A 730 -46.99 32.56 -20.65
N PRO A 731 -47.40 31.37 -21.14
CA PRO A 731 -47.17 30.95 -22.52
C PRO A 731 -47.72 31.93 -23.58
N ASP A 732 -48.75 32.72 -23.25
CA ASP A 732 -49.28 33.76 -24.14
C ASP A 732 -48.34 34.99 -24.30
N GLY A 733 -47.22 35.01 -23.57
CA GLY A 733 -46.23 36.09 -23.55
C GLY A 733 -46.58 37.25 -22.65
N SER A 734 -47.63 37.16 -21.82
CA SER A 734 -47.87 38.12 -20.75
C SER A 734 -46.86 37.94 -19.62
N LEU A 735 -46.24 39.05 -19.21
CA LEU A 735 -45.32 39.10 -18.07
C LEU A 735 -46.01 39.79 -16.89
N TRP A 736 -46.00 39.12 -15.73
CA TRP A 736 -46.67 39.56 -14.52
C TRP A 736 -45.65 39.78 -13.41
N LEU A 737 -45.79 40.89 -12.70
CA LEU A 737 -45.13 41.21 -11.45
C LEU A 737 -46.03 40.77 -10.30
N TYR A 738 -45.47 40.01 -9.39
CA TYR A 738 -46.07 39.58 -8.12
C TYR A 738 -45.30 40.27 -7.01
N PRO A 739 -45.77 41.43 -6.55
CA PRO A 739 -45.05 42.18 -5.56
C PRO A 739 -45.11 41.50 -4.20
N THR A 740 -44.05 41.61 -3.41
CA THR A 740 -44.06 41.20 -2.00
C THR A 740 -44.03 42.42 -1.07
N ASN A 741 -44.40 42.22 0.19
CA ASN A 741 -44.22 43.20 1.26
C ASN A 741 -43.05 42.82 2.20
N GLY A 742 -42.26 41.81 1.85
CA GLY A 742 -41.13 41.36 2.67
C GLY A 742 -41.51 40.61 3.95
N THR A 743 -42.76 40.17 4.10
CA THR A 743 -43.23 39.36 5.26
C THR A 743 -43.67 37.95 4.84
N GLY A 744 -43.22 37.50 3.66
CA GLY A 744 -43.58 36.21 3.08
C GLY A 744 -44.97 36.17 2.44
N LEU A 745 -45.62 37.31 2.19
CA LEU A 745 -46.93 37.40 1.52
C LEU A 745 -46.85 38.14 0.18
N PHE A 746 -47.76 37.81 -0.73
CA PHE A 746 -47.93 38.52 -2.01
C PHE A 746 -48.90 39.70 -1.85
N GLN A 747 -48.61 40.77 -2.58
CA GLN A 747 -49.54 41.85 -2.86
C GLN A 747 -50.32 41.57 -4.17
N THR A 748 -51.13 42.53 -4.60
CA THR A 748 -51.89 42.42 -5.86
C THR A 748 -50.95 42.31 -7.06
N ALA A 749 -51.10 41.25 -7.84
CA ALA A 749 -50.30 41.03 -9.05
C ALA A 749 -50.62 42.05 -10.16
N LYS A 750 -49.60 42.47 -10.90
CA LYS A 750 -49.67 43.47 -11.98
C LYS A 750 -49.11 42.92 -13.27
N LYS A 751 -49.83 43.05 -14.38
CA LYS A 751 -49.26 42.76 -15.72
C LYS A 751 -48.33 43.90 -16.12
N ILE A 752 -47.07 43.59 -16.43
CA ILE A 752 -46.03 44.58 -16.76
C ILE A 752 -45.43 44.42 -18.16
N GLY A 753 -45.85 43.39 -18.92
CA GLY A 753 -45.35 43.18 -20.28
C GLY A 753 -46.23 42.27 -21.14
N THR A 754 -45.98 42.32 -22.45
CA THR A 754 -46.55 41.43 -23.47
C THR A 754 -45.46 41.02 -24.48
N GLY A 755 -45.68 39.93 -25.23
CA GLY A 755 -44.70 39.45 -26.23
C GLY A 755 -43.48 38.74 -25.65
N TRP A 756 -43.44 38.45 -24.35
CA TRP A 756 -42.28 37.84 -23.68
C TRP A 756 -42.07 36.35 -24.01
N HIS A 757 -43.01 35.74 -24.74
CA HIS A 757 -42.83 34.39 -25.31
C HIS A 757 -41.74 34.35 -26.39
N ALA A 758 -41.33 35.50 -26.93
CA ALA A 758 -40.22 35.60 -27.88
C ALA A 758 -38.85 35.26 -27.26
N PHE A 759 -38.72 35.30 -25.94
CA PHE A 759 -37.48 34.99 -25.23
C PHE A 759 -37.48 33.54 -24.75
N ALA A 760 -36.36 32.84 -24.94
CA ALA A 760 -36.18 31.50 -24.40
C ALA A 760 -35.98 31.52 -22.87
N ARG A 761 -35.34 32.56 -22.32
CA ARG A 761 -35.11 32.70 -20.87
C ARG A 761 -35.26 34.14 -20.40
N ILE A 762 -35.65 34.28 -19.14
CA ILE A 762 -35.65 35.49 -18.33
C ILE A 762 -34.76 35.19 -17.12
N ILE A 763 -33.86 36.11 -16.79
CA ILE A 763 -32.84 36.01 -15.75
C ILE A 763 -32.88 37.31 -14.96
N ALA A 764 -32.76 37.24 -13.63
CA ALA A 764 -32.76 38.41 -12.76
C ALA A 764 -31.40 38.55 -12.06
N PRO A 765 -30.43 39.30 -12.64
CA PRO A 765 -29.08 39.45 -12.08
C PRO A 765 -29.00 40.27 -10.79
N GLY A 766 -29.99 41.11 -10.49
CA GLY A 766 -29.82 42.21 -9.54
C GLY A 766 -29.50 43.51 -10.27
N ASP A 767 -28.71 44.39 -9.67
CA ASP A 767 -28.22 45.61 -10.32
C ASP A 767 -27.03 45.29 -11.25
N PHE A 768 -27.33 45.03 -12.52
CA PHE A 768 -26.32 44.69 -13.52
C PHE A 768 -25.82 45.94 -14.26
N SER A 769 -26.63 47.00 -14.25
CA SER A 769 -26.33 48.29 -14.86
C SER A 769 -25.48 49.20 -13.98
N GLY A 770 -25.48 48.99 -12.65
CA GLY A 770 -24.78 49.78 -11.64
C GLY A 770 -25.54 51.02 -11.17
N ASP A 771 -26.85 51.11 -11.41
CA ASP A 771 -27.68 52.28 -11.13
C ASP A 771 -28.43 52.22 -9.78
N GLY A 772 -28.18 51.16 -9.01
CA GLY A 772 -28.81 50.87 -7.72
C GLY A 772 -30.19 50.24 -7.82
N ARG A 773 -30.67 49.87 -9.02
CA ARG A 773 -32.00 49.27 -9.24
C ARG A 773 -31.86 47.86 -9.79
N THR A 774 -32.88 47.04 -9.55
CA THR A 774 -32.84 45.66 -10.05
C THR A 774 -33.20 45.60 -11.53
N ASP A 775 -32.38 44.88 -12.29
CA ASP A 775 -32.50 44.70 -13.73
C ASP A 775 -32.94 43.26 -14.10
N ILE A 776 -33.38 43.10 -15.35
CA ILE A 776 -33.73 41.81 -15.94
C ILE A 776 -32.90 41.57 -17.19
N ILE A 777 -32.43 40.34 -17.41
CA ILE A 777 -31.82 39.90 -18.66
C ILE A 777 -32.76 38.92 -19.36
N ALA A 778 -33.04 39.13 -20.63
CA ALA A 778 -33.81 38.23 -21.47
C ALA A 778 -32.92 37.62 -22.57
N GLN A 779 -33.04 36.32 -22.79
CA GLN A 779 -32.29 35.59 -23.79
C GLN A 779 -33.21 35.20 -24.97
N GLU A 780 -32.81 35.53 -26.19
CA GLU A 780 -33.46 35.03 -27.41
C GLU A 780 -33.06 33.58 -27.72
N PRO A 781 -33.87 32.80 -28.45
CA PRO A 781 -33.54 31.42 -28.83
C PRO A 781 -32.20 31.27 -29.57
N ASP A 782 -31.78 32.29 -30.32
CA ASP A 782 -30.49 32.31 -31.04
C ASP A 782 -29.28 32.63 -30.14
N GLY A 783 -29.53 32.88 -28.85
CA GLY A 783 -28.50 33.14 -27.85
C GLY A 783 -28.10 34.61 -27.69
N LYS A 784 -28.82 35.57 -28.28
CA LYS A 784 -28.65 36.99 -27.92
C LYS A 784 -29.15 37.26 -26.49
N LEU A 785 -28.41 38.07 -25.74
CA LEU A 785 -28.82 38.55 -24.41
C LEU A 785 -29.18 40.04 -24.45
N TRP A 786 -30.33 40.37 -23.89
CA TRP A 786 -30.86 41.73 -23.74
C TRP A 786 -31.01 42.08 -22.27
N LEU A 787 -30.33 43.13 -21.82
CA LEU A 787 -30.58 43.78 -20.53
C LEU A 787 -31.80 44.69 -20.64
N TYR A 788 -32.70 44.58 -19.67
CA TYR A 788 -33.86 45.42 -19.42
C TYR A 788 -33.65 46.10 -18.07
N PRO A 789 -33.11 47.33 -18.05
CA PRO A 789 -32.86 48.02 -16.79
C PRO A 789 -34.17 48.35 -16.06
N GLY A 790 -34.18 48.23 -14.74
CA GLY A 790 -35.35 48.51 -13.92
C GLY A 790 -35.55 50.01 -13.67
N ASN A 791 -36.81 50.46 -13.58
CA ASN A 791 -37.09 51.83 -13.16
C ASN A 791 -37.29 51.99 -11.63
N GLY A 792 -37.22 50.90 -10.87
CA GLY A 792 -37.43 50.87 -9.42
C GLY A 792 -38.90 51.03 -8.96
N ALA A 793 -39.86 51.08 -9.90
CA ALA A 793 -41.29 51.20 -9.63
C ALA A 793 -42.10 50.06 -10.29
N GLY A 794 -41.45 48.93 -10.58
CA GLY A 794 -42.08 47.75 -11.18
C GLY A 794 -42.29 47.87 -12.68
N ALA A 795 -41.43 48.58 -13.40
CA ALA A 795 -41.40 48.64 -14.87
C ALA A 795 -39.96 48.76 -15.42
N PHE A 796 -39.83 48.75 -16.75
CA PHE A 796 -38.54 48.72 -17.46
C PHE A 796 -38.18 50.07 -18.07
N LEU A 797 -36.88 50.33 -18.17
CA LEU A 797 -36.27 51.32 -19.04
C LEU A 797 -35.97 50.72 -20.44
N ALA A 798 -35.34 51.50 -21.31
CA ALA A 798 -34.95 51.04 -22.64
C ALA A 798 -33.94 49.88 -22.57
N ARG A 799 -34.21 48.79 -23.31
CA ARG A 799 -33.37 47.60 -23.33
C ARG A 799 -32.05 47.80 -24.09
N LYS A 800 -31.02 47.04 -23.75
CA LYS A 800 -29.69 47.04 -24.37
C LYS A 800 -29.22 45.61 -24.65
N GLN A 801 -28.64 45.34 -25.82
CA GLN A 801 -28.01 44.03 -26.07
C GLN A 801 -26.66 43.96 -25.35
N ILE A 802 -26.41 42.87 -24.62
CA ILE A 802 -25.20 42.70 -23.78
C ILE A 802 -24.40 41.43 -24.10
N GLY A 803 -24.86 40.58 -25.03
CA GLY A 803 -24.14 39.37 -25.40
C GLY A 803 -24.76 38.60 -26.58
N SER A 804 -24.02 37.59 -27.05
CA SER A 804 -24.44 36.61 -28.07
C SER A 804 -23.78 35.25 -27.80
N GLY A 805 -24.25 34.18 -28.47
CA GLY A 805 -23.66 32.83 -28.34
C GLY A 805 -24.14 32.02 -27.13
N TRP A 806 -25.16 32.48 -26.41
CA TRP A 806 -25.62 31.83 -25.18
C TRP A 806 -26.54 30.62 -25.41
N ALA A 807 -26.85 30.28 -26.66
CA ALA A 807 -27.69 29.12 -27.00
C ALA A 807 -27.05 27.79 -26.59
N GLY A 808 -25.72 27.72 -26.45
CA GLY A 808 -24.99 26.50 -26.05
C GLY A 808 -25.03 26.15 -24.57
N PHE A 809 -25.65 26.99 -23.72
CA PHE A 809 -25.76 26.73 -22.28
C PHE A 809 -27.06 26.00 -21.94
N SER A 810 -26.96 24.88 -21.21
CA SER A 810 -28.12 24.15 -20.71
C SER A 810 -28.79 24.89 -19.55
N GLN A 811 -28.03 25.58 -18.71
CA GLN A 811 -28.55 26.36 -17.58
C GLN A 811 -27.76 27.66 -17.42
N VAL A 812 -28.46 28.74 -17.05
CA VAL A 812 -27.87 30.03 -16.70
C VAL A 812 -28.49 30.48 -15.39
N VAL A 813 -27.65 30.79 -14.41
CA VAL A 813 -28.04 31.21 -13.07
C VAL A 813 -27.49 32.60 -12.83
N ALA A 814 -28.39 33.48 -12.42
CA ALA A 814 -28.05 34.75 -11.80
C ALA A 814 -28.21 34.59 -10.30
N GLY A 815 -27.36 35.25 -9.53
CA GLY A 815 -27.65 35.42 -8.12
C GLY A 815 -26.47 35.97 -7.37
N ASN A 816 -26.16 37.22 -7.68
CA ASN A 816 -25.22 38.07 -6.96
C ASN A 816 -23.75 37.94 -7.41
N ASP A 817 -22.86 38.44 -6.57
CA ASP A 817 -21.42 38.63 -6.78
C ASP A 817 -20.60 37.36 -6.43
N PHE A 818 -20.43 36.46 -7.40
CA PHE A 818 -19.77 35.16 -7.20
C PHE A 818 -18.25 35.28 -6.99
N ASN A 819 -17.64 36.36 -7.44
CA ASN A 819 -16.21 36.62 -7.31
C ASN A 819 -15.84 37.64 -6.21
N GLY A 820 -16.81 38.19 -5.48
CA GLY A 820 -16.59 39.10 -4.35
C GLY A 820 -16.23 40.54 -4.75
N ASP A 821 -16.45 40.97 -5.99
CA ASP A 821 -16.09 42.29 -6.50
C ASP A 821 -17.18 43.38 -6.36
N GLY A 822 -18.31 43.01 -5.77
CA GLY A 822 -19.47 43.87 -5.53
C GLY A 822 -20.43 44.01 -6.71
N LYS A 823 -20.25 43.26 -7.80
CA LYS A 823 -21.06 43.39 -9.03
C LYS A 823 -21.83 42.12 -9.32
N ALA A 824 -22.96 42.26 -10.02
CA ALA A 824 -23.80 41.13 -10.37
C ALA A 824 -23.14 40.23 -11.43
N ASP A 825 -22.96 38.94 -11.10
CA ASP A 825 -22.35 37.93 -11.97
C ASP A 825 -23.38 36.95 -12.55
N LEU A 826 -23.00 36.25 -13.62
CA LEU A 826 -23.73 35.09 -14.13
C LEU A 826 -22.89 33.82 -14.10
N MET A 827 -23.57 32.70 -13.91
CA MET A 827 -22.98 31.37 -14.08
C MET A 827 -23.72 30.60 -15.16
N ALA A 828 -22.99 29.90 -16.02
CA ALA A 828 -23.59 29.15 -17.12
C ALA A 828 -23.01 27.75 -17.23
N ARG A 829 -23.89 26.75 -17.29
CA ARG A 829 -23.52 25.35 -17.52
C ARG A 829 -23.72 25.00 -18.99
N ALA A 830 -22.68 24.57 -19.67
CA ALA A 830 -22.74 24.07 -21.04
C ALA A 830 -23.43 22.69 -21.12
N SER A 831 -23.81 22.26 -22.31
CA SER A 831 -24.44 20.95 -22.53
C SER A 831 -23.53 19.77 -22.19
N ASP A 832 -22.21 19.95 -22.27
CA ASP A 832 -21.19 18.96 -21.92
C ASP A 832 -20.94 18.85 -20.40
N GLY A 833 -21.64 19.64 -19.58
CA GLY A 833 -21.47 19.67 -18.13
C GLY A 833 -20.31 20.57 -17.65
N THR A 834 -19.71 21.38 -18.52
CA THR A 834 -18.74 22.41 -18.12
C THR A 834 -19.46 23.60 -17.48
N LEU A 835 -18.99 24.06 -16.32
CA LEU A 835 -19.50 25.23 -15.61
C LEU A 835 -18.58 26.43 -15.78
N TRP A 836 -19.15 27.58 -16.16
CA TRP A 836 -18.45 28.84 -16.39
C TRP A 836 -18.98 29.94 -15.47
N LEU A 837 -18.08 30.78 -14.97
CA LEU A 837 -18.37 32.05 -14.33
C LEU A 837 -18.18 33.19 -15.34
N TYR A 838 -19.14 34.10 -15.41
CA TYR A 838 -19.13 35.33 -16.20
C TYR A 838 -19.23 36.53 -15.26
N PRO A 839 -18.09 37.14 -14.88
CA PRO A 839 -18.12 38.27 -13.98
C PRO A 839 -18.77 39.50 -14.63
N GLY A 840 -19.56 40.24 -13.86
CA GLY A 840 -20.20 41.48 -14.27
C GLY A 840 -19.23 42.66 -14.27
N SER A 841 -19.41 43.59 -15.21
CA SER A 841 -18.67 44.86 -15.20
C SER A 841 -19.25 45.90 -14.25
N GLY A 842 -20.53 45.73 -13.84
CA GLY A 842 -21.30 46.76 -13.14
C GLY A 842 -21.66 47.96 -14.02
N ALA A 843 -21.57 47.79 -15.35
CA ALA A 843 -21.84 48.84 -16.34
C ALA A 843 -22.54 48.24 -17.58
N SER A 844 -23.51 47.34 -17.37
CA SER A 844 -24.27 46.69 -18.44
C SER A 844 -23.41 45.86 -19.42
N GLY A 845 -22.50 45.03 -18.91
CA GLY A 845 -21.61 44.16 -19.69
C GLY A 845 -20.81 43.15 -18.83
N PHE A 846 -20.05 42.26 -19.46
CA PHE A 846 -19.26 41.19 -18.79
C PHE A 846 -17.75 41.43 -18.85
N LEU A 847 -17.02 40.86 -17.89
CA LEU A 847 -15.57 40.68 -17.91
C LEU A 847 -15.19 39.31 -18.52
N ALA A 848 -13.90 38.98 -18.51
CA ALA A 848 -13.41 37.68 -18.97
C ALA A 848 -13.99 36.54 -18.13
N ARG A 849 -14.51 35.50 -18.80
CA ARG A 849 -15.08 34.32 -18.14
C ARG A 849 -14.01 33.37 -17.60
N THR A 850 -14.37 32.61 -16.56
CA THR A 850 -13.49 31.59 -15.94
C THR A 850 -14.19 30.23 -15.91
N GLN A 851 -13.47 29.15 -16.20
CA GLN A 851 -14.00 27.79 -16.08
C GLN A 851 -13.91 27.34 -14.62
N LEU A 852 -15.03 26.87 -14.06
CA LEU A 852 -15.11 26.43 -12.66
C LEU A 852 -15.00 24.91 -12.50
N GLY A 853 -15.29 24.14 -13.55
CA GLY A 853 -15.14 22.69 -13.55
C GLY A 853 -15.99 21.99 -14.60
N THR A 854 -15.92 20.66 -14.62
CA THR A 854 -16.68 19.75 -15.51
C THR A 854 -17.52 18.76 -14.69
N GLY A 855 -18.45 18.04 -15.32
CA GLY A 855 -19.28 17.02 -14.66
C GLY A 855 -20.56 17.57 -13.98
N TRP A 856 -20.91 18.83 -14.20
CA TRP A 856 -22.10 19.47 -13.63
C TRP A 856 -23.42 19.00 -14.25
N ASN A 857 -23.37 18.14 -15.26
CA ASN A 857 -24.52 17.42 -15.82
C ASN A 857 -25.05 16.34 -14.86
N ALA A 858 -24.33 16.01 -13.78
CA ALA A 858 -24.84 15.17 -12.69
C ALA A 858 -26.03 15.81 -11.93
N PHE A 859 -26.20 17.13 -12.04
CA PHE A 859 -27.28 17.87 -11.40
C PHE A 859 -28.37 18.24 -12.40
N THR A 860 -29.63 18.08 -12.00
CA THR A 860 -30.81 18.40 -12.81
C THR A 860 -31.10 19.90 -12.83
N THR A 861 -30.86 20.62 -11.72
CA THR A 861 -31.01 22.07 -11.61
C THR A 861 -29.97 22.70 -10.68
N LEU A 862 -29.75 24.01 -10.84
CA LEU A 862 -28.85 24.89 -10.11
C LEU A 862 -29.62 26.19 -9.77
N ALA A 863 -29.42 26.71 -8.57
CA ALA A 863 -29.94 28.02 -8.15
C ALA A 863 -28.91 28.72 -7.26
N SER A 864 -28.71 30.02 -7.39
CA SER A 864 -27.95 30.77 -6.39
C SER A 864 -28.79 30.94 -5.13
N VAL A 865 -28.17 31.08 -3.96
CA VAL A 865 -28.87 31.29 -2.69
C VAL A 865 -28.18 32.34 -1.82
N GLY A 866 -27.30 33.16 -2.40
CA GLY A 866 -26.58 34.19 -1.66
C GLY A 866 -25.79 33.61 -0.47
N ARG A 867 -25.72 34.35 0.65
CA ARG A 867 -24.95 33.96 1.86
C ARG A 867 -25.70 32.97 2.77
N PHE A 868 -26.23 31.90 2.18
CA PHE A 868 -27.16 30.96 2.81
C PHE A 868 -26.60 30.21 4.03
N ALA A 869 -25.28 29.97 4.06
CA ALA A 869 -24.61 29.30 5.17
C ALA A 869 -23.88 30.24 6.14
N GLY A 870 -24.24 31.54 6.17
CA GLY A 870 -23.53 32.53 7.00
C GLY A 870 -22.10 32.83 6.53
N THR A 871 -21.73 32.34 5.35
CA THR A 871 -20.45 32.62 4.71
C THR A 871 -20.45 34.03 4.11
N GLY A 872 -19.32 34.75 4.16
CA GLY A 872 -19.20 36.08 3.56
C GLY A 872 -19.42 36.15 2.03
N ASN A 873 -19.44 34.99 1.35
CA ASN A 873 -19.53 34.85 -0.10
C ASN A 873 -20.80 34.10 -0.52
N PRO A 874 -21.31 34.28 -1.75
CA PRO A 874 -22.54 33.63 -2.20
C PRO A 874 -22.39 32.13 -2.42
N ASN A 875 -23.50 31.41 -2.36
CA ASN A 875 -23.57 29.96 -2.48
C ASN A 875 -24.54 29.56 -3.61
N VAL A 876 -24.39 28.36 -4.15
CA VAL A 876 -25.28 27.77 -5.16
C VAL A 876 -25.88 26.49 -4.59
N VAL A 877 -27.17 26.25 -4.75
CA VAL A 877 -27.78 24.94 -4.50
C VAL A 877 -28.02 24.17 -5.80
N SER A 878 -27.94 22.85 -5.75
CA SER A 878 -28.20 21.99 -6.91
C SER A 878 -28.99 20.74 -6.54
N VAL A 879 -29.72 20.15 -7.49
CA VAL A 879 -30.49 18.92 -7.25
C VAL A 879 -29.95 17.79 -8.10
N SER A 880 -29.49 16.69 -7.50
CA SER A 880 -29.05 15.50 -8.24
C SER A 880 -30.24 14.68 -8.77
N ALA A 881 -29.97 13.80 -9.73
CA ALA A 881 -31.00 12.97 -10.36
C ALA A 881 -31.76 12.06 -9.37
N ASP A 882 -31.15 11.72 -8.24
CA ASP A 882 -31.76 10.94 -7.15
C ASP A 882 -32.64 11.78 -6.19
N GLY A 883 -32.76 13.09 -6.45
CA GLY A 883 -33.57 14.01 -5.66
C GLY A 883 -32.88 14.51 -4.38
N SER A 884 -31.56 14.39 -4.28
CA SER A 884 -30.77 15.01 -3.21
C SER A 884 -30.49 16.50 -3.51
N LEU A 885 -30.51 17.35 -2.50
CA LEU A 885 -30.21 18.78 -2.62
C LEU A 885 -28.79 19.07 -2.12
N TRP A 886 -27.97 19.71 -2.93
CA TRP A 886 -26.58 20.08 -2.64
C TRP A 886 -26.48 21.59 -2.41
N LEU A 887 -25.52 22.02 -1.60
CA LEU A 887 -25.04 23.40 -1.46
C LEU A 887 -23.58 23.48 -1.86
N HIS A 888 -23.26 24.46 -2.66
CA HIS A 888 -21.94 24.79 -3.15
C HIS A 888 -21.58 26.14 -2.53
N THR A 889 -20.83 26.14 -1.43
CA THR A 889 -20.43 27.35 -0.71
C THR A 889 -19.30 28.06 -1.46
N GLY A 890 -19.52 29.30 -1.89
CA GLY A 890 -18.54 30.08 -2.61
C GLY A 890 -17.39 30.53 -1.72
N THR A 891 -16.20 30.61 -2.30
CA THR A 891 -14.99 31.13 -1.64
C THR A 891 -14.77 32.63 -1.89
N GLY A 892 -15.63 33.29 -2.67
CA GLY A 892 -15.45 34.69 -3.08
C GLY A 892 -14.29 34.88 -4.06
N LYS A 893 -13.86 33.80 -4.73
CA LYS A 893 -12.86 33.82 -5.81
C LYS A 893 -13.34 33.03 -7.04
N GLY A 894 -14.65 32.82 -7.16
CA GLY A 894 -15.23 31.97 -8.19
C GLY A 894 -14.94 30.47 -8.01
N ILE A 895 -14.78 29.96 -6.79
CA ILE A 895 -14.59 28.53 -6.50
C ILE A 895 -15.62 28.10 -5.45
N PHE A 896 -16.04 26.83 -5.47
CA PHE A 896 -16.99 26.28 -4.51
C PHE A 896 -16.39 25.20 -3.60
N GLN A 897 -16.91 25.09 -2.39
CA GLN A 897 -16.84 23.89 -1.55
C GLN A 897 -18.23 23.23 -1.53
N ASN A 898 -18.30 21.91 -1.50
CA ASN A 898 -19.57 21.20 -1.60
C ASN A 898 -20.01 20.68 -0.23
N VAL A 899 -21.25 20.99 0.11
CA VAL A 899 -22.02 20.55 1.27
C VAL A 899 -23.36 20.04 0.72
N VAL A 900 -24.12 19.25 1.47
CA VAL A 900 -25.45 18.78 1.04
C VAL A 900 -26.52 19.43 1.98
N LEU A 901 -27.71 19.73 1.48
CA LEU A 901 -28.97 20.33 2.05
C LEU A 901 -29.91 19.57 3.00
N ASN A 902 -30.09 19.91 4.29
CA ASN A 902 -31.12 19.23 5.13
C ASN A 902 -32.37 20.09 5.27
N PRO A 903 -33.54 19.68 4.75
CA PRO A 903 -34.79 20.24 5.20
C PRO A 903 -35.27 19.46 6.44
N ARG A 904 -34.54 19.61 7.56
CA ARG A 904 -34.94 19.47 8.98
C ARG A 904 -33.73 19.17 9.86
#